data_AF-A0AAD4BEK9-F1
#
_entry.id   AF-A0AAD4BEK9-F1
#
_cell.length_a   1.000
_cell.length_b   1.000
_cell.length_c   1.000
_cell.angle_alpha   90.00
_cell.angle_beta   90.00
_cell.angle_gamma   90.00
#
_symmetry.space_group_name_H-M   'P 1'
#
loop_
_entity.id
_entity.type
_entity.pdbx_description
1 polymer ?
#
loop_
_entity_poly.entity_id
_entity_poly.type
_entity_poly.pdbx_seq_one_letter_code
_entity_poly.pdbx_strand_id
1 'polypeptide(L)'
;IRQQIIAHQSTGALMDLSLAHTLFQTNVDDFGHVQNNTKYTVYPLAFTRHLGNVQADGIITSFGRRMNLVDEKLQGIVEQQRDLRHAQEEDDIGMEIDMEERPDRPPILHAVSSQIYNAISHRVRDAAKFHEVQLGLVTTSLAGTTATSLPSKNRWQRNLDRCRGDLPHVRCAEKVAAAGQPQCMRFENTYRLDVHHLSAQKRSGDIIYAEVVNPLTRSWCHPTVLSAIKGVCVVVCFFHAQVVPELFQCATYPLTCLLEHLWNKHESVLKEGYVVDAFDLEMIAMLERALNYAHTGSSRVLTTMLMDRTWLSLSVVTDGLPCISSSFIHAGSLSSGLITIRRDKWPIHPVTRMPLTASQRSQELTYGKAHFLSYLASFAIKLAMKCVPLRDLNNANSNPVHQCATYAAEIALQCLINDTRTLVKDAVLQEITPLIEQGGLESAVVKPINGVMQLKVTSPPSISLSKFIEDIITQCNTLHPRSKPPFIARGQFLHVARSAIREVTTFAVQQGSCSGKDLELVIQDAFVSACHVLKINQVPWSLPPVAGRRGAPSTRVVHDAWMSLGATNPRGPPTSAALRAHENTPAAIARRTSQHIIVQDSRGEWSAIHVTLKSFHTVLHKSVAPQEVSQTGFDDASGESYIVEAYKFASDAYDPSKPIHHLAVIAGIACGGLLPQIFACKEQMTEGSKSSPAEYTSVVRNLDWVSRENRKKGVKDMQIYIRMVTLYIICMYESESPILKRQRDKTKGISNKKWVAKNSMKGITSFLLCRLGLAKVKKDRGFGSAQWGLDIEPLTQSEVNVLYDNVVSQLRRDNTYGGYDAVQYMMGNKTAELLAKNEFVTKRPTPTNGDREVVEAGSSNIHREGGRKRGEREWEEENEYVSADMATRKGQKRKAF
;
A
#
# COMPACT_ATOMS: atom_id res chain seq x y z
N ILE A 1 -17.09 -57.25 -31.22
CA ILE A 1 -17.36 -56.10 -30.33
C ILE A 1 -16.26 -55.88 -29.28
N ARG A 2 -16.02 -56.76 -28.29
CA ARG A 2 -14.98 -56.55 -27.26
C ARG A 2 -13.55 -56.37 -27.84
N GLN A 3 -13.18 -57.15 -28.86
CA GLN A 3 -11.90 -56.99 -29.59
C GLN A 3 -11.83 -55.71 -30.45
N GLN A 4 -12.94 -55.26 -31.03
CA GLN A 4 -13.00 -53.97 -31.76
C GLN A 4 -12.88 -52.77 -30.80
N ILE A 5 -13.48 -52.87 -29.61
CA ILE A 5 -13.33 -51.86 -28.55
C ILE A 5 -11.86 -51.81 -28.07
N ILE A 6 -11.18 -52.95 -27.96
CA ILE A 6 -9.76 -53.02 -27.60
C ILE A 6 -8.88 -52.39 -28.71
N ALA A 7 -9.18 -52.65 -29.99
CA ALA A 7 -8.45 -52.04 -31.10
C ALA A 7 -8.59 -50.49 -31.13
N HIS A 8 -9.79 -49.97 -30.87
CA HIS A 8 -10.06 -48.52 -30.86
C HIS A 8 -9.54 -47.77 -29.62
N GLN A 9 -9.19 -48.46 -28.52
CA GLN A 9 -8.58 -47.84 -27.34
C GLN A 9 -7.13 -47.38 -27.59
N SER A 10 -6.49 -47.91 -28.62
CA SER A 10 -5.09 -47.61 -28.97
C SER A 10 -4.91 -46.39 -29.89
N THR A 11 -5.99 -45.88 -30.50
CA THR A 11 -5.92 -44.76 -31.45
C THR A 11 -5.89 -43.43 -30.71
N GLY A 12 -4.81 -42.67 -30.86
CA GLY A 12 -4.67 -41.32 -30.32
C GLY A 12 -5.46 -40.30 -31.13
N ALA A 13 -6.37 -39.57 -30.47
CA ALA A 13 -7.12 -38.48 -31.08
C ALA A 13 -7.00 -37.19 -30.24
N LEU A 14 -6.94 -36.05 -30.93
CA LEU A 14 -7.01 -34.71 -30.33
C LEU A 14 -8.00 -33.86 -31.12
N MET A 15 -8.53 -32.82 -30.49
CA MET A 15 -9.41 -31.88 -31.17
C MET A 15 -8.61 -30.76 -31.84
N ASP A 16 -8.96 -30.40 -33.07
CA ASP A 16 -8.47 -29.16 -33.68
C ASP A 16 -9.18 -27.95 -33.07
N LEU A 17 -8.43 -27.19 -32.29
CA LEU A 17 -8.90 -26.01 -31.60
C LEU A 17 -9.23 -24.86 -32.56
N SER A 18 -8.65 -24.84 -33.77
CA SER A 18 -9.01 -23.86 -34.80
C SER A 18 -10.43 -24.09 -35.32
N LEU A 19 -10.90 -25.34 -35.31
CA LEU A 19 -12.23 -25.74 -35.75
C LEU A 19 -13.25 -25.86 -34.61
N ALA A 20 -12.84 -25.63 -33.35
CA ALA A 20 -13.73 -25.78 -32.19
C ALA A 20 -14.99 -24.90 -32.26
N HIS A 21 -14.85 -23.72 -32.86
CA HIS A 21 -15.97 -22.80 -33.07
C HIS A 21 -17.09 -23.43 -33.91
N THR A 22 -16.77 -24.38 -34.81
CA THR A 22 -17.77 -25.03 -35.69
C THR A 22 -18.76 -25.92 -34.94
N LEU A 23 -18.41 -26.41 -33.75
CA LEU A 23 -19.30 -27.22 -32.90
C LEU A 23 -20.39 -26.39 -32.20
N PHE A 24 -20.19 -25.08 -32.09
CA PHE A 24 -21.02 -24.18 -31.28
C PHE A 24 -21.70 -23.08 -32.11
N GLN A 25 -21.65 -23.19 -33.44
CA GLN A 25 -22.32 -22.28 -34.37
C GLN A 25 -23.82 -22.46 -34.26
N THR A 26 -24.58 -21.39 -34.02
CA THR A 26 -26.05 -21.45 -33.95
C THR A 26 -26.67 -21.05 -35.28
N ASN A 27 -26.38 -19.83 -35.77
CA ASN A 27 -26.85 -19.32 -37.05
C ASN A 27 -25.74 -18.51 -37.74
N VAL A 28 -25.76 -18.56 -39.08
CA VAL A 28 -25.02 -17.62 -39.93
C VAL A 28 -25.99 -16.49 -40.25
N ASP A 29 -25.61 -15.24 -39.97
CA ASP A 29 -26.43 -14.10 -40.39
C ASP A 29 -26.45 -13.96 -41.92
N ASP A 30 -27.33 -13.10 -42.45
CA ASP A 30 -27.45 -12.87 -43.90
C ASP A 30 -26.15 -12.35 -44.55
N PHE A 31 -25.17 -11.93 -43.75
CA PHE A 31 -23.86 -11.45 -44.18
C PHE A 31 -22.75 -12.51 -44.09
N GLY A 32 -23.07 -13.74 -43.71
CA GLY A 32 -22.09 -14.82 -43.58
C GLY A 32 -21.34 -14.83 -42.24
N HIS A 33 -21.70 -13.97 -41.28
CA HIS A 33 -21.09 -14.02 -39.95
C HIS A 33 -21.71 -15.13 -39.12
N VAL A 34 -20.84 -16.00 -38.61
CA VAL A 34 -21.21 -17.05 -37.68
C VAL A 34 -21.39 -16.45 -36.30
N GLN A 35 -22.62 -16.47 -35.77
CA GLN A 35 -22.87 -16.13 -34.37
C GLN A 35 -22.70 -17.39 -33.50
N ASN A 36 -21.79 -17.31 -32.53
CA ASN A 36 -21.62 -18.32 -31.49
C ASN A 36 -22.28 -17.82 -30.21
N ASN A 37 -23.49 -18.28 -29.93
CA ASN A 37 -24.20 -17.91 -28.71
C ASN A 37 -23.64 -18.64 -27.47
N THR A 38 -22.90 -19.73 -27.68
CA THR A 38 -22.26 -20.50 -26.60
C THR A 38 -20.81 -20.06 -26.43
N LYS A 39 -20.49 -19.55 -25.23
CA LYS A 39 -19.10 -19.26 -24.85
C LYS A 39 -18.35 -20.57 -24.64
N TYR A 40 -17.16 -20.66 -25.23
CA TYR A 40 -16.27 -21.81 -25.02
C TYR A 40 -14.84 -21.35 -24.75
N THR A 41 -14.07 -22.21 -24.08
CA THR A 41 -12.66 -22.04 -23.74
C THR A 41 -11.88 -23.23 -24.28
N VAL A 42 -10.77 -22.95 -24.95
CA VAL A 42 -9.85 -23.96 -25.47
C VAL A 42 -8.69 -24.18 -24.51
N TYR A 43 -8.19 -25.42 -24.46
CA TYR A 43 -7.11 -25.85 -23.59
C TYR A 43 -6.08 -26.63 -24.43
N PRO A 44 -5.08 -25.94 -24.98
CA PRO A 44 -4.08 -26.56 -25.83
C PRO A 44 -3.18 -27.53 -25.06
N LEU A 45 -2.92 -28.71 -25.59
CA LEU A 45 -2.18 -29.77 -24.89
C LEU A 45 -0.77 -29.95 -25.45
N ALA A 46 0.18 -30.37 -24.61
CA ALA A 46 1.58 -30.60 -24.98
C ALA A 46 2.21 -29.40 -25.73
N PHE A 47 1.84 -28.18 -25.31
CA PHE A 47 2.17 -26.92 -25.98
C PHE A 47 1.68 -26.77 -27.42
N THR A 48 0.97 -27.74 -27.98
CA THR A 48 0.39 -27.62 -29.31
C THR A 48 -0.60 -26.47 -29.32
N ARG A 49 -0.40 -25.47 -30.18
CA ARG A 49 -1.28 -24.29 -30.25
C ARG A 49 -2.69 -24.64 -30.72
N HIS A 50 -2.79 -25.65 -31.57
CA HIS A 50 -4.00 -25.99 -32.32
C HIS A 50 -4.64 -27.30 -31.89
N LEU A 51 -4.04 -28.08 -30.99
CA LEU A 51 -4.61 -29.37 -30.57
C LEU A 51 -4.88 -29.38 -29.07
N GLY A 52 -6.01 -29.93 -28.64
CA GLY A 52 -6.26 -30.06 -27.21
C GLY A 52 -7.70 -30.35 -26.81
N ASN A 53 -8.09 -29.74 -25.68
CA ASN A 53 -9.40 -29.92 -25.06
C ASN A 53 -10.24 -28.65 -25.18
N VAL A 54 -11.56 -28.78 -25.04
CA VAL A 54 -12.53 -27.67 -25.08
C VAL A 54 -13.54 -27.81 -23.94
N GLN A 55 -13.94 -26.68 -23.36
CA GLN A 55 -15.06 -26.59 -22.43
C GLN A 55 -15.98 -25.47 -22.86
N ALA A 56 -17.30 -25.69 -22.83
CA ALA A 56 -18.27 -24.69 -23.22
C ALA A 56 -19.42 -24.55 -22.21
N ASP A 57 -19.95 -23.34 -22.09
CA ASP A 57 -21.13 -22.98 -21.26
C ASP A 57 -22.43 -23.25 -22.03
N GLY A 58 -22.51 -24.45 -22.63
CA GLY A 58 -23.61 -24.94 -23.43
C GLY A 58 -23.25 -26.26 -24.10
N ILE A 59 -24.20 -26.87 -24.78
CA ILE A 59 -24.01 -28.14 -25.50
C ILE A 59 -23.60 -27.88 -26.96
N ILE A 60 -23.03 -28.89 -27.61
CA ILE A 60 -22.73 -28.87 -29.05
C ILE A 60 -24.02 -28.59 -29.84
N THR A 61 -24.02 -27.62 -30.77
CA THR A 61 -25.24 -27.13 -31.44
C THR A 61 -26.03 -28.23 -32.14
N SER A 62 -25.35 -29.24 -32.69
CA SER A 62 -26.01 -30.38 -33.34
C SER A 62 -26.96 -31.17 -32.43
N PHE A 63 -26.85 -30.99 -31.10
CA PHE A 63 -27.79 -31.53 -30.10
C PHE A 63 -28.99 -30.63 -29.82
N GLY A 64 -28.91 -29.32 -30.10
CA GLY A 64 -29.93 -28.34 -29.75
C GLY A 64 -31.31 -28.72 -30.29
N ARG A 65 -31.42 -29.01 -31.60
CA ARG A 65 -32.69 -29.45 -32.20
C ARG A 65 -33.27 -30.70 -31.54
N ARG A 66 -32.43 -31.64 -31.13
CA ARG A 66 -32.87 -32.90 -30.50
C ARG A 66 -33.31 -32.68 -29.07
N MET A 67 -32.59 -31.83 -28.34
CA MET A 67 -32.98 -31.40 -27.01
C MET A 67 -34.35 -30.72 -27.05
N ASN A 68 -34.59 -29.83 -28.02
CA ASN A 68 -35.88 -29.17 -28.19
C ASN A 68 -37.00 -30.16 -28.53
N LEU A 69 -36.77 -31.13 -29.41
CA LEU A 69 -37.76 -32.18 -29.70
C LEU A 69 -38.11 -33.03 -28.47
N VAL A 70 -37.12 -33.33 -27.62
CA VAL A 70 -37.35 -34.01 -26.34
C VAL A 70 -38.18 -33.10 -25.42
N ASP A 71 -37.83 -31.83 -25.31
CA ASP A 71 -38.54 -30.84 -24.49
C ASP A 71 -40.00 -30.66 -24.93
N GLU A 72 -40.25 -30.45 -26.22
CA GLU A 72 -41.59 -30.35 -26.84
C GLU A 72 -42.44 -31.59 -26.56
N LYS A 73 -41.84 -32.79 -26.65
CA LYS A 73 -42.52 -34.05 -26.33
C LYS A 73 -42.85 -34.15 -24.84
N LEU A 74 -41.96 -33.71 -23.95
CA LEU A 74 -42.23 -33.69 -22.51
C LEU A 74 -43.35 -32.70 -22.17
N GLN A 75 -43.38 -31.53 -22.82
CA GLN A 75 -44.41 -30.52 -22.65
C GLN A 75 -45.80 -30.94 -23.19
N GLY A 76 -45.87 -32.00 -24.00
CA GLY A 76 -47.13 -32.49 -24.59
C GLY A 76 -47.61 -31.67 -25.79
N ILE A 77 -46.75 -30.79 -26.33
CA ILE A 77 -47.08 -29.90 -27.45
C ILE A 77 -47.41 -30.71 -28.71
N VAL A 78 -46.69 -31.81 -28.95
CA VAL A 78 -46.84 -32.64 -30.15
C VAL A 78 -48.16 -33.43 -30.16
N GLU A 79 -48.62 -33.86 -28.99
CA GLU A 79 -49.91 -34.57 -28.83
C GLU A 79 -51.08 -33.59 -29.01
N GLN A 80 -51.00 -32.41 -28.38
CA GLN A 80 -52.01 -31.36 -28.53
C GLN A 80 -52.14 -30.85 -29.98
N GLN A 81 -51.04 -30.77 -30.74
CA GLN A 81 -51.09 -30.39 -32.16
C GLN A 81 -51.69 -31.47 -33.07
N ARG A 82 -51.57 -32.76 -32.72
CA ARG A 82 -52.20 -33.85 -33.46
C ARG A 82 -53.70 -33.91 -33.21
N ASP A 83 -54.11 -33.75 -31.96
CA ASP A 83 -55.52 -33.76 -31.57
C ASP A 83 -56.26 -32.55 -32.19
N LEU A 84 -55.62 -31.38 -32.24
CA LEU A 84 -56.17 -30.19 -32.93
C LEU A 84 -56.29 -30.36 -34.45
N ARG A 85 -55.34 -31.05 -35.10
CA ARG A 85 -55.43 -31.32 -36.55
C ARG A 85 -56.52 -32.35 -36.87
N HIS A 86 -56.69 -33.37 -36.04
CA HIS A 86 -57.80 -34.32 -36.20
C HIS A 86 -59.16 -33.68 -35.93
N ALA A 87 -59.25 -32.76 -34.97
CA ALA A 87 -60.48 -31.98 -34.74
C ALA A 87 -60.78 -30.99 -35.88
N GLN A 88 -59.76 -30.42 -36.54
CA GLN A 88 -59.94 -29.54 -37.71
C GLN A 88 -60.33 -30.28 -39.00
N GLU A 89 -60.04 -31.58 -39.12
CA GLU A 89 -60.44 -32.38 -40.28
C GLU A 89 -61.89 -32.90 -40.17
N GLU A 90 -62.51 -32.89 -38.99
CA GLU A 90 -63.90 -33.34 -38.77
C GLU A 90 -64.94 -32.20 -38.80
N ASP A 91 -64.56 -30.94 -38.58
CA ASP A 91 -65.46 -29.78 -38.59
C ASP A 91 -65.06 -28.73 -39.65
N ASP A 92 -65.61 -28.88 -40.86
CA ASP A 92 -65.46 -27.98 -42.02
C ASP A 92 -66.29 -26.68 -41.85
N ILE A 93 -66.11 -25.97 -40.73
CA ILE A 93 -66.72 -24.66 -40.47
C ILE A 93 -65.61 -23.65 -40.15
N GLY A 94 -65.30 -22.81 -41.14
CA GLY A 94 -64.26 -21.78 -41.08
C GLY A 94 -64.50 -20.71 -40.01
N MET A 95 -64.09 -21.00 -38.78
CA MET A 95 -63.74 -19.98 -37.79
C MET A 95 -62.22 -19.85 -37.73
N GLU A 96 -61.71 -18.68 -38.12
CA GLU A 96 -60.36 -18.25 -37.77
C GLU A 96 -60.26 -18.20 -36.24
N ILE A 97 -59.70 -19.25 -35.64
CA ILE A 97 -59.30 -19.22 -34.25
C ILE A 97 -58.05 -18.35 -34.19
N ASP A 98 -58.20 -17.13 -33.67
CA ASP A 98 -57.07 -16.31 -33.22
C ASP A 98 -56.20 -17.19 -32.32
N MET A 99 -55.02 -17.58 -32.82
CA MET A 99 -54.01 -18.28 -32.05
C MET A 99 -53.51 -17.33 -30.96
N GLU A 100 -54.21 -17.28 -29.82
CA GLU A 100 -53.72 -16.66 -28.60
C GLU A 100 -52.27 -17.13 -28.39
N GLU A 101 -51.35 -16.15 -28.30
CA GLU A 101 -49.94 -16.37 -28.01
C GLU A 101 -49.83 -17.35 -26.84
N ARG A 102 -49.37 -18.56 -27.14
CA ARG A 102 -49.22 -19.60 -26.12
C ARG A 102 -48.36 -19.02 -25.00
N PRO A 103 -48.78 -19.13 -23.72
CA PRO A 103 -47.96 -18.66 -22.62
C PRO A 103 -46.61 -19.35 -22.70
N ASP A 104 -45.53 -18.57 -22.81
CA ASP A 104 -44.14 -19.02 -22.85
C ASP A 104 -43.87 -19.93 -21.64
N ARG A 105 -44.06 -21.24 -21.82
CA ARG A 105 -43.75 -22.20 -20.77
C ARG A 105 -42.23 -22.30 -20.67
N PRO A 106 -41.66 -22.17 -19.47
CA PRO A 106 -40.23 -22.34 -19.30
C PRO A 106 -39.82 -23.76 -19.74
N PRO A 107 -38.66 -23.92 -20.41
CA PRO A 107 -38.20 -25.23 -20.86
C PRO A 107 -38.03 -26.18 -19.68
N ILE A 108 -38.31 -27.47 -19.92
CA ILE A 108 -38.15 -28.55 -18.94
C ILE A 108 -36.69 -29.03 -18.92
N LEU A 109 -36.03 -29.02 -20.07
CA LEU A 109 -34.66 -29.45 -20.26
C LEU A 109 -33.75 -28.28 -20.65
N HIS A 110 -32.69 -28.07 -19.88
CA HIS A 110 -31.71 -27.02 -20.11
C HIS A 110 -30.35 -27.59 -20.52
N ALA A 111 -29.75 -27.01 -21.55
CA ALA A 111 -28.33 -27.17 -21.86
C ALA A 111 -27.49 -26.45 -20.79
N VAL A 112 -26.58 -27.16 -20.12
CA VAL A 112 -25.74 -26.58 -19.05
C VAL A 112 -24.33 -26.33 -19.55
N SER A 113 -23.67 -27.37 -20.06
CA SER A 113 -22.27 -27.29 -20.47
C SER A 113 -21.87 -28.46 -21.35
N SER A 114 -20.72 -28.36 -21.99
CA SER A 114 -20.08 -29.47 -22.67
C SER A 114 -18.57 -29.46 -22.45
N GLN A 115 -17.98 -30.65 -22.49
CA GLN A 115 -16.55 -30.88 -22.33
C GLN A 115 -16.08 -31.86 -23.39
N ILE A 116 -14.97 -31.52 -24.03
CA ILE A 116 -14.33 -32.33 -25.07
C ILE A 116 -12.88 -32.46 -24.66
N TYR A 117 -12.43 -33.67 -24.34
CA TYR A 117 -11.08 -33.86 -23.82
C TYR A 117 -10.51 -35.23 -24.15
N ASN A 118 -9.18 -35.34 -24.18
CA ASN A 118 -8.52 -36.64 -24.29
C ASN A 118 -8.66 -37.42 -22.98
N ALA A 119 -9.07 -38.69 -23.04
CA ALA A 119 -9.30 -39.54 -21.87
C ALA A 119 -8.07 -39.67 -20.95
N ILE A 120 -6.85 -39.50 -21.50
CA ILE A 120 -5.61 -39.50 -20.72
C ILE A 120 -5.61 -38.43 -19.62
N SER A 121 -6.25 -37.27 -19.85
CA SER A 121 -6.31 -36.14 -18.91
C SER A 121 -6.99 -36.45 -17.57
N HIS A 122 -7.79 -37.54 -17.48
CA HIS A 122 -8.42 -37.97 -16.23
C HIS A 122 -7.55 -38.92 -15.41
N ARG A 123 -6.66 -39.68 -16.04
CA ARG A 123 -5.90 -40.75 -15.37
C ARG A 123 -4.55 -40.32 -14.80
N VAL A 124 -4.03 -39.17 -15.22
CA VAL A 124 -2.84 -38.52 -14.63
C VAL A 124 -3.10 -37.85 -13.26
N ARG A 125 -4.33 -37.95 -12.72
CA ARG A 125 -4.69 -37.38 -11.42
C ARG A 125 -4.58 -38.44 -10.31
N ASP A 126 -3.76 -38.17 -9.30
CA ASP A 126 -3.65 -39.02 -8.11
C ASP A 126 -4.84 -38.89 -7.15
N ALA A 127 -5.52 -37.75 -7.21
CA ALA A 127 -6.71 -37.47 -6.44
C ALA A 127 -7.69 -36.67 -7.29
N ALA A 128 -8.99 -36.78 -7.00
CA ALA A 128 -10.06 -36.08 -7.72
C ALA A 128 -9.85 -34.55 -7.84
N LYS A 129 -9.04 -33.95 -6.95
CA LYS A 129 -8.85 -32.50 -6.87
C LYS A 129 -7.56 -31.95 -7.49
N PHE A 130 -6.47 -32.72 -7.63
CA PHE A 130 -5.18 -32.15 -8.03
C PHE A 130 -4.37 -33.08 -8.93
N HIS A 131 -3.85 -32.52 -10.02
CA HIS A 131 -2.81 -33.14 -10.84
C HIS A 131 -1.44 -32.93 -10.16
N GLU A 132 -0.54 -33.92 -10.17
CA GLU A 132 0.76 -33.78 -9.50
C GLU A 132 1.57 -32.56 -9.97
N VAL A 133 1.54 -32.27 -11.28
CA VAL A 133 2.20 -31.10 -11.89
C VAL A 133 1.55 -29.77 -11.49
N GLN A 134 0.31 -29.78 -10.98
CA GLN A 134 -0.38 -28.57 -10.49
C GLN A 134 0.06 -28.15 -9.09
N LEU A 135 0.66 -29.07 -8.32
CA LEU A 135 1.02 -28.81 -6.92
C LEU A 135 2.35 -28.07 -6.77
N GLY A 136 3.18 -28.04 -7.83
CA GLY A 136 4.53 -27.47 -7.77
C GLY A 136 5.38 -28.18 -6.72
N LEU A 137 5.44 -29.51 -6.76
CA LEU A 137 6.07 -30.32 -5.73
C LEU A 137 7.58 -30.05 -5.63
N VAL A 138 8.26 -29.79 -6.76
CA VAL A 138 9.69 -29.45 -6.75
C VAL A 138 9.87 -28.07 -6.13
N THR A 139 9.10 -27.07 -6.58
CA THR A 139 9.11 -25.72 -6.02
C THR A 139 8.88 -25.74 -4.51
N THR A 140 7.87 -26.48 -4.05
CA THR A 140 7.54 -26.52 -2.62
C THR A 140 8.62 -27.25 -1.82
N SER A 141 9.18 -28.36 -2.32
CA SER A 141 10.29 -29.06 -1.68
C SER A 141 11.52 -28.17 -1.48
N LEU A 142 11.81 -27.28 -2.42
CA LEU A 142 12.93 -26.34 -2.33
C LEU A 142 12.60 -25.14 -1.43
N ALA A 143 11.41 -24.56 -1.58
CA ALA A 143 10.95 -23.44 -0.75
C ALA A 143 10.83 -23.81 0.73
N GLY A 144 10.55 -25.08 1.03
CA GLY A 144 10.38 -25.60 2.38
C GLY A 144 11.65 -25.60 3.23
N THR A 145 12.84 -25.38 2.65
CA THR A 145 14.09 -25.17 3.40
C THR A 145 14.02 -24.02 4.40
N THR A 146 13.13 -23.05 4.16
CA THR A 146 12.89 -21.90 5.05
C THR A 146 11.76 -22.13 6.05
N ALA A 147 11.16 -23.32 6.08
CA ALA A 147 10.03 -23.64 6.96
C ALA A 147 10.46 -23.67 8.43
N THR A 148 9.85 -22.82 9.25
CA THR A 148 10.20 -22.67 10.67
C THR A 148 9.31 -23.49 11.60
N SER A 149 8.02 -23.65 11.28
CA SER A 149 7.07 -24.37 12.12
C SER A 149 7.16 -25.89 11.92
N LEU A 150 6.93 -26.66 12.99
CA LEU A 150 6.95 -28.13 12.94
C LEU A 150 5.98 -28.70 11.87
N PRO A 151 4.71 -28.24 11.75
CA PRO A 151 3.82 -28.72 10.68
C PRO A 151 4.35 -28.42 9.28
N SER A 152 4.96 -27.25 9.07
CA SER A 152 5.55 -26.90 7.77
C SER A 152 6.81 -27.70 7.48
N LYS A 153 7.65 -28.00 8.48
CA LYS A 153 8.79 -28.92 8.34
C LYS A 153 8.35 -30.33 7.98
N ASN A 154 7.30 -30.85 8.62
CA ASN A 154 6.73 -32.16 8.27
C ASN A 154 6.14 -32.19 6.85
N ARG A 155 5.53 -31.09 6.39
CA ARG A 155 5.10 -30.95 4.99
C ARG A 155 6.28 -30.90 4.02
N TRP A 156 7.31 -30.15 4.36
CA TRP A 156 8.55 -30.07 3.58
C TRP A 156 9.22 -31.43 3.45
N GLN A 157 9.42 -32.16 4.54
CA GLN A 157 10.01 -33.49 4.51
C GLN A 157 9.21 -34.45 3.62
N ARG A 158 7.88 -34.48 3.76
CA ARG A 158 7.03 -35.30 2.89
C ARG A 158 7.15 -34.96 1.42
N ASN A 159 7.20 -33.67 1.05
CA ASN A 159 7.35 -33.26 -0.35
C ASN A 159 8.74 -33.62 -0.88
N LEU A 160 9.78 -33.44 -0.05
CA LEU A 160 11.16 -33.81 -0.36
C LEU A 160 11.28 -35.32 -0.62
N ASP A 161 10.72 -36.15 0.26
CA ASP A 161 10.73 -37.61 0.09
C ASP A 161 9.99 -38.03 -1.18
N ARG A 162 8.88 -37.36 -1.52
CA ARG A 162 8.17 -37.60 -2.80
C ARG A 162 9.01 -37.24 -4.02
N CYS A 163 9.78 -36.16 -3.98
CA CYS A 163 10.65 -35.76 -5.10
C CYS A 163 11.92 -36.61 -5.20
N ARG A 164 12.38 -37.20 -4.09
CA ARG A 164 13.51 -38.15 -4.07
C ARG A 164 13.16 -39.51 -4.63
N GLY A 165 11.90 -39.94 -4.48
CA GLY A 165 11.42 -41.14 -5.15
C GLY A 165 11.50 -40.95 -6.66
N ASP A 166 10.71 -40.00 -7.17
CA ASP A 166 10.72 -39.58 -8.57
C ASP A 166 10.34 -38.10 -8.68
N LEU A 167 10.72 -37.45 -9.78
CA LEU A 167 10.22 -36.11 -10.05
C LEU A 167 8.78 -36.16 -10.59
N PRO A 168 7.95 -35.11 -10.36
CA PRO A 168 6.55 -35.11 -10.76
C PRO A 168 6.33 -35.35 -12.26
N HIS A 169 7.24 -34.84 -13.11
CA HIS A 169 7.15 -35.05 -14.56
C HIS A 169 7.54 -36.47 -14.96
N VAL A 170 8.43 -37.14 -14.24
CA VAL A 170 8.78 -38.56 -14.47
C VAL A 170 7.57 -39.44 -14.19
N ARG A 171 6.95 -39.30 -13.00
CA ARG A 171 5.70 -40.00 -12.67
C ARG A 171 4.57 -39.71 -13.67
N CYS A 172 4.49 -38.47 -14.14
CA CYS A 172 3.53 -38.10 -15.18
C CYS A 172 3.82 -38.84 -16.49
N ALA A 173 5.07 -38.85 -16.95
CA ALA A 173 5.49 -39.55 -18.16
C ALA A 173 5.22 -41.06 -18.06
N GLU A 174 5.48 -41.69 -16.92
CA GLU A 174 5.16 -43.10 -16.67
C GLU A 174 3.66 -43.38 -16.72
N LYS A 175 2.84 -42.54 -16.07
CA LYS A 175 1.37 -42.67 -16.10
C LYS A 175 0.80 -42.52 -17.50
N VAL A 176 1.35 -41.57 -18.25
CA VAL A 176 0.98 -41.27 -19.64
C VAL A 176 1.41 -42.40 -20.57
N ALA A 177 2.59 -42.99 -20.38
CA ALA A 177 3.14 -44.07 -21.19
C ALA A 177 2.66 -45.48 -20.79
N ALA A 178 1.95 -45.63 -19.67
CA ALA A 178 1.49 -46.92 -19.19
C ALA A 178 0.67 -47.69 -20.26
N ALA A 179 0.87 -49.00 -20.35
CA ALA A 179 0.17 -49.83 -21.31
C ALA A 179 -1.36 -49.81 -21.08
N GLY A 180 -2.13 -49.74 -22.17
CA GLY A 180 -3.60 -49.77 -22.11
C GLY A 180 -4.25 -48.46 -21.65
N GLN A 181 -3.53 -47.33 -21.66
CA GLN A 181 -4.17 -46.04 -21.42
C GLN A 181 -5.08 -45.66 -22.59
N PRO A 182 -6.36 -45.30 -22.33
CA PRO A 182 -7.26 -44.86 -23.39
C PRO A 182 -6.78 -43.52 -23.94
N GLN A 183 -6.47 -43.49 -25.24
CA GLN A 183 -6.04 -42.28 -25.95
C GLN A 183 -7.19 -41.63 -26.74
N CYS A 184 -8.40 -42.12 -26.52
CA CYS A 184 -9.60 -41.66 -27.20
C CYS A 184 -10.03 -40.27 -26.72
N MET A 185 -10.65 -39.52 -27.63
CA MET A 185 -11.36 -38.30 -27.29
C MET A 185 -12.70 -38.64 -26.64
N ARG A 186 -13.01 -37.95 -25.55
CA ARG A 186 -14.28 -38.03 -24.84
C ARG A 186 -15.06 -36.75 -25.06
N PHE A 187 -16.34 -36.92 -25.37
CA PHE A 187 -17.30 -35.85 -25.53
C PHE A 187 -18.36 -35.98 -24.45
N GLU A 188 -18.68 -34.87 -23.79
CA GLU A 188 -19.65 -34.82 -22.71
C GLU A 188 -20.57 -33.63 -22.90
N ASN A 189 -21.88 -33.86 -22.81
CA ASN A 189 -22.88 -32.82 -22.68
C ASN A 189 -23.56 -32.97 -21.32
N THR A 190 -23.69 -31.87 -20.60
CA THR A 190 -24.39 -31.80 -19.32
C THR A 190 -25.73 -31.10 -19.53
N TYR A 191 -26.79 -31.74 -19.05
CA TYR A 191 -28.16 -31.25 -19.12
C TYR A 191 -28.73 -31.10 -17.70
N ARG A 192 -29.65 -30.15 -17.51
CA ARG A 192 -30.45 -30.02 -16.29
C ARG A 192 -31.91 -30.26 -16.62
N LEU A 193 -32.54 -31.20 -15.94
CA LEU A 193 -33.96 -31.49 -16.05
C LEU A 193 -34.71 -30.85 -14.88
N ASP A 194 -35.69 -29.99 -15.16
CA ASP A 194 -36.60 -29.46 -14.16
C ASP A 194 -37.82 -30.37 -14.01
N VAL A 195 -37.75 -31.24 -12.99
CA VAL A 195 -38.80 -32.23 -12.73
C VAL A 195 -40.12 -31.58 -12.31
N HIS A 196 -40.10 -30.34 -11.79
CA HIS A 196 -41.33 -29.65 -11.41
C HIS A 196 -42.12 -29.16 -12.61
N HIS A 197 -41.46 -28.91 -13.74
CA HIS A 197 -42.12 -28.54 -14.99
C HIS A 197 -42.69 -29.76 -15.75
N LEU A 198 -42.34 -30.98 -15.37
CA LEU A 198 -42.98 -32.20 -15.88
C LEU A 198 -44.40 -32.34 -15.33
N SER A 199 -45.32 -32.85 -16.16
CA SER A 199 -46.63 -33.30 -15.68
C SER A 199 -46.49 -34.43 -14.66
N ALA A 200 -47.43 -34.53 -13.72
CA ALA A 200 -47.38 -35.53 -12.65
C ALA A 200 -47.20 -36.97 -13.19
N GLN A 201 -47.82 -37.29 -14.33
CA GLN A 201 -47.69 -38.60 -14.98
C GLN A 201 -46.28 -38.86 -15.52
N LYS A 202 -45.54 -37.82 -15.92
CA LYS A 202 -44.18 -37.94 -16.49
C LYS A 202 -43.06 -37.88 -15.45
N ARG A 203 -43.38 -37.68 -14.16
CA ARG A 203 -42.41 -37.66 -13.03
C ARG A 203 -42.04 -39.07 -12.53
N SER A 204 -41.87 -40.03 -13.44
CA SER A 204 -41.41 -41.38 -13.12
C SER A 204 -40.00 -41.60 -13.65
N GLY A 205 -39.16 -42.32 -12.90
CA GLY A 205 -37.79 -42.66 -13.33
C GLY A 205 -37.75 -43.41 -14.66
N ASP A 206 -38.70 -44.32 -14.88
CA ASP A 206 -38.80 -45.08 -16.13
C ASP A 206 -39.11 -44.18 -17.33
N ILE A 207 -40.01 -43.22 -17.14
CA ILE A 207 -40.38 -42.25 -18.18
C ILE A 207 -39.21 -41.29 -18.43
N ILE A 208 -38.56 -40.77 -17.40
CA ILE A 208 -37.38 -39.92 -17.55
C ILE A 208 -36.26 -40.67 -18.29
N TYR A 209 -36.04 -41.94 -17.97
CA TYR A 209 -35.05 -42.76 -18.67
C TYR A 209 -35.43 -42.97 -20.15
N ALA A 210 -36.67 -43.37 -20.42
CA ALA A 210 -37.15 -43.69 -21.76
C ALA A 210 -37.29 -42.46 -22.67
N GLU A 211 -37.75 -41.34 -22.12
CA GLU A 211 -38.12 -40.12 -22.85
C GLU A 211 -37.04 -39.04 -22.85
N VAL A 212 -36.12 -39.04 -21.87
CA VAL A 212 -35.06 -38.04 -21.77
C VAL A 212 -33.68 -38.67 -21.97
N VAL A 213 -33.30 -39.62 -21.11
CA VAL A 213 -31.93 -40.17 -21.11
C VAL A 213 -31.63 -40.94 -22.39
N ASN A 214 -32.51 -41.85 -22.80
CA ASN A 214 -32.31 -42.71 -23.97
C ASN A 214 -32.28 -41.90 -25.29
N PRO A 215 -33.19 -40.94 -25.56
CA PRO A 215 -33.11 -40.11 -26.76
C PRO A 215 -31.86 -39.23 -26.81
N LEU A 216 -31.47 -38.60 -25.70
CA LEU A 216 -30.24 -37.82 -25.63
C LEU A 216 -29.00 -38.70 -25.82
N THR A 217 -29.02 -39.93 -25.31
CA THR A 217 -27.92 -40.90 -25.50
C THR A 217 -27.84 -41.35 -26.96
N ARG A 218 -28.98 -41.69 -27.60
CA ARG A 218 -29.04 -42.07 -29.01
C ARG A 218 -28.60 -40.95 -29.95
N SER A 219 -28.75 -39.70 -29.52
CA SER A 219 -28.34 -38.52 -30.30
C SER A 219 -26.85 -38.51 -30.64
N TRP A 220 -26.00 -39.11 -29.80
CA TRP A 220 -24.57 -39.26 -30.08
C TRP A 220 -24.28 -40.10 -31.33
N CYS A 221 -25.17 -41.04 -31.68
CA CYS A 221 -25.02 -41.89 -32.86
C CYS A 221 -25.64 -41.28 -34.12
N HIS A 222 -26.26 -40.09 -34.03
CA HIS A 222 -26.94 -39.52 -35.18
C HIS A 222 -25.93 -38.99 -36.22
N PRO A 223 -26.13 -39.23 -37.53
CA PRO A 223 -25.20 -38.80 -38.57
C PRO A 223 -24.83 -37.32 -38.53
N THR A 224 -25.78 -36.42 -38.25
CA THR A 224 -25.51 -34.97 -38.16
C THR A 224 -24.60 -34.60 -36.98
N VAL A 225 -24.71 -35.31 -35.85
CA VAL A 225 -23.86 -35.12 -34.67
C VAL A 225 -22.48 -35.70 -34.94
N LEU A 226 -22.43 -36.93 -35.45
CA LEU A 226 -21.18 -37.61 -35.78
C LEU A 226 -20.39 -36.88 -36.86
N SER A 227 -21.05 -36.32 -37.88
CA SER A 227 -20.39 -35.54 -38.93
C SER A 227 -19.73 -34.28 -38.36
N ALA A 228 -20.44 -33.53 -37.51
CA ALA A 228 -19.90 -32.35 -36.85
C ALA A 228 -18.69 -32.71 -35.96
N ILE A 229 -18.79 -33.79 -35.17
CA ILE A 229 -17.69 -34.27 -34.33
C ILE A 229 -16.49 -34.74 -35.17
N LYS A 230 -16.72 -35.47 -36.27
CA LYS A 230 -15.66 -35.93 -37.16
C LYS A 230 -14.94 -34.76 -37.84
N GLY A 231 -15.66 -33.70 -38.19
CA GLY A 231 -15.09 -32.51 -38.85
C GLY A 231 -14.08 -31.74 -37.99
N VAL A 232 -14.14 -31.87 -36.66
CA VAL A 232 -13.23 -31.17 -35.73
C VAL A 232 -12.22 -32.09 -35.03
N CYS A 233 -12.41 -33.39 -35.12
CA CYS A 233 -11.47 -34.38 -34.59
C CYS A 233 -10.29 -34.52 -35.55
N VAL A 234 -9.09 -34.15 -35.11
CA VAL A 234 -7.86 -34.53 -35.79
C VAL A 234 -7.42 -35.88 -35.23
N VAL A 235 -7.58 -36.92 -36.04
CA VAL A 235 -7.03 -38.23 -35.72
C VAL A 235 -5.53 -38.17 -36.01
N VAL A 236 -4.72 -38.08 -34.95
CA VAL A 236 -3.29 -37.79 -35.09
C VAL A 236 -2.54 -38.96 -35.71
N CYS A 237 -3.02 -40.21 -35.64
CA CYS A 237 -2.62 -41.32 -36.51
C CYS A 237 -3.48 -42.58 -36.26
N PHE A 238 -3.86 -43.30 -37.33
CA PHE A 238 -4.49 -44.63 -37.24
C PHE A 238 -3.46 -45.77 -37.02
N PHE A 239 -2.15 -45.50 -37.12
CA PHE A 239 -1.13 -46.55 -37.30
C PHE A 239 -0.11 -46.71 -36.16
N HIS A 240 -0.05 -45.80 -35.18
CA HIS A 240 0.84 -45.94 -34.01
C HIS A 240 0.06 -45.75 -32.71
N ALA A 241 0.02 -46.81 -31.90
CA ALA A 241 -0.29 -46.65 -30.48
C ALA A 241 0.79 -45.77 -29.83
N GLN A 242 0.43 -44.94 -28.85
CA GLN A 242 1.35 -44.08 -28.06
C GLN A 242 1.70 -42.69 -28.61
N VAL A 243 1.08 -42.23 -29.71
CA VAL A 243 1.38 -40.90 -30.26
C VAL A 243 1.09 -39.74 -29.29
N VAL A 244 -0.02 -39.78 -28.55
CA VAL A 244 -0.35 -38.72 -27.57
C VAL A 244 0.66 -38.71 -26.41
N PRO A 245 0.98 -39.85 -25.79
CA PRO A 245 2.09 -39.96 -24.84
C PRO A 245 3.44 -39.45 -25.34
N GLU A 246 3.86 -39.86 -26.54
CA GLU A 246 5.11 -39.43 -27.16
C GLU A 246 5.11 -37.92 -27.41
N LEU A 247 3.99 -37.35 -27.85
CA LEU A 247 3.84 -35.90 -28.03
C LEU A 247 4.10 -35.16 -26.71
N PHE A 248 3.52 -35.62 -25.59
CA PHE A 248 3.80 -35.03 -24.28
C PHE A 248 5.28 -35.15 -23.90
N GLN A 249 5.88 -36.33 -24.08
CA GLN A 249 7.27 -36.57 -23.75
C GLN A 249 8.20 -35.66 -24.58
N CYS A 250 8.05 -35.64 -25.91
CA CYS A 250 8.87 -34.84 -26.80
C CYS A 250 8.71 -33.34 -26.56
N ALA A 251 7.47 -32.84 -26.46
CA ALA A 251 7.22 -31.41 -26.32
C ALA A 251 7.67 -30.86 -24.95
N THR A 252 7.62 -31.68 -23.90
CA THR A 252 8.03 -31.26 -22.54
C THR A 252 9.50 -31.56 -22.23
N TYR A 253 10.17 -32.40 -23.02
CA TYR A 253 11.54 -32.86 -22.79
C TYR A 253 12.54 -31.73 -22.44
N PRO A 254 12.60 -30.59 -23.18
CA PRO A 254 13.55 -29.52 -22.85
C PRO A 254 13.33 -28.94 -21.44
N LEU A 255 12.07 -28.81 -21.00
CA LEU A 255 11.74 -28.30 -19.68
C LEU A 255 12.03 -29.32 -18.58
N THR A 256 11.74 -30.60 -18.82
CA THR A 256 12.00 -31.68 -17.84
C THR A 256 13.50 -31.88 -17.63
N CYS A 257 14.30 -31.84 -18.68
CA CYS A 257 15.77 -31.91 -18.56
C CYS A 257 16.35 -30.73 -17.77
N LEU A 258 15.87 -29.50 -18.03
CA LEU A 258 16.30 -28.34 -17.27
C LEU A 258 15.87 -28.42 -15.80
N LEU A 259 14.65 -28.90 -15.53
CA LEU A 259 14.13 -29.09 -14.19
C LEU A 259 14.92 -30.15 -13.40
N GLU A 260 15.24 -31.29 -14.04
CA GLU A 260 16.10 -32.34 -13.48
C GLU A 260 17.49 -31.81 -13.16
N HIS A 261 18.10 -31.06 -14.08
CA HIS A 261 19.40 -30.44 -13.86
C HIS A 261 19.40 -29.53 -12.63
N LEU A 262 18.41 -28.63 -12.53
CA LEU A 262 18.29 -27.71 -11.39
C LEU A 262 17.95 -28.44 -10.09
N TRP A 263 17.16 -29.52 -10.14
CA TRP A 263 16.91 -30.36 -8.97
C TRP A 263 18.20 -31.02 -8.46
N ASN A 264 18.95 -31.68 -9.36
CA ASN A 264 20.18 -32.37 -9.01
C ASN A 264 21.25 -31.41 -8.46
N LYS A 265 21.31 -30.18 -8.98
CA LYS A 265 22.17 -29.09 -8.45
C LYS A 265 21.90 -28.80 -6.97
N HIS A 266 20.65 -28.92 -6.52
CA HIS A 266 20.25 -28.56 -5.16
C HIS A 266 20.01 -29.77 -4.24
N GLU A 267 19.99 -31.01 -4.75
CA GLU A 267 19.68 -32.19 -3.95
C GLU A 267 20.65 -32.38 -2.76
N SER A 268 21.94 -32.12 -2.96
CA SER A 268 22.96 -32.13 -1.89
C SER A 268 22.75 -30.99 -0.89
N VAL A 269 22.51 -29.77 -1.38
CA VAL A 269 22.22 -28.56 -0.60
C VAL A 269 21.03 -28.78 0.34
N LEU A 270 20.00 -29.52 -0.11
CA LEU A 270 18.84 -29.88 0.70
C LEU A 270 19.17 -30.87 1.83
N LYS A 271 20.12 -31.80 1.63
CA LYS A 271 20.56 -32.74 2.67
C LYS A 271 21.26 -32.01 3.82
N GLU A 272 21.97 -30.94 3.49
CA GLU A 272 22.69 -30.10 4.44
C GLU A 272 21.80 -29.02 5.09
N GLY A 273 20.54 -28.89 4.65
CA GLY A 273 19.58 -27.93 5.20
C GLY A 273 19.83 -26.48 4.76
N TYR A 274 20.64 -26.27 3.72
CA TYR A 274 20.91 -24.94 3.19
C TYR A 274 19.70 -24.37 2.44
N VAL A 275 19.56 -23.04 2.48
CA VAL A 275 18.50 -22.32 1.78
C VAL A 275 18.82 -22.21 0.30
N VAL A 276 17.89 -22.64 -0.55
CA VAL A 276 18.01 -22.56 -2.00
C VAL A 276 17.97 -21.11 -2.48
N ASP A 277 18.76 -20.78 -3.49
CA ASP A 277 18.78 -19.45 -4.09
C ASP A 277 17.41 -19.10 -4.67
N ALA A 278 16.94 -17.87 -4.41
CA ALA A 278 15.58 -17.48 -4.79
C ALA A 278 15.39 -17.48 -6.31
N PHE A 279 16.43 -17.14 -7.07
CA PHE A 279 16.40 -17.13 -8.53
C PHE A 279 16.23 -18.56 -9.11
N ASP A 280 16.98 -19.52 -8.57
CA ASP A 280 16.86 -20.93 -8.93
C ASP A 280 15.46 -21.47 -8.60
N LEU A 281 14.93 -21.14 -7.41
CA LEU A 281 13.58 -21.52 -7.01
C LEU A 281 12.50 -20.98 -7.95
N GLU A 282 12.58 -19.70 -8.33
CA GLU A 282 11.60 -19.09 -9.22
C GLU A 282 11.71 -19.61 -10.65
N MET A 283 12.92 -19.94 -11.13
CA MET A 283 13.09 -20.63 -12.40
C MET A 283 12.40 -21.99 -12.39
N ILE A 284 12.62 -22.79 -11.35
CA ILE A 284 11.94 -24.08 -11.17
C ILE A 284 10.42 -23.93 -11.13
N ALA A 285 9.91 -22.91 -10.44
CA ALA A 285 8.49 -22.61 -10.40
C ALA A 285 7.92 -22.24 -11.78
N MET A 286 8.67 -21.51 -12.61
CA MET A 286 8.29 -21.21 -13.99
C MET A 286 8.24 -22.48 -14.85
N LEU A 287 9.22 -23.39 -14.70
CA LEU A 287 9.26 -24.66 -15.43
C LEU A 287 8.08 -25.56 -15.04
N GLU A 288 7.80 -25.73 -13.74
CA GLU A 288 6.64 -26.52 -13.28
C GLU A 288 5.32 -25.91 -13.76
N ARG A 289 5.19 -24.58 -13.81
CA ARG A 289 4.00 -23.91 -14.38
C ARG A 289 3.87 -24.13 -15.88
N ALA A 290 4.96 -24.06 -16.62
CA ALA A 290 4.95 -24.35 -18.06
C ALA A 290 4.58 -25.82 -18.32
N LEU A 291 5.12 -26.77 -17.56
CA LEU A 291 4.71 -28.18 -17.62
C LEU A 291 3.22 -28.35 -17.29
N ASN A 292 2.73 -27.66 -16.26
CA ASN A 292 1.31 -27.66 -15.93
C ASN A 292 0.44 -27.11 -17.07
N TYR A 293 0.91 -26.06 -17.76
CA TYR A 293 0.24 -25.57 -18.96
C TYR A 293 0.25 -26.62 -20.07
N ALA A 294 1.37 -27.31 -20.33
CA ALA A 294 1.44 -28.39 -21.30
C ALA A 294 0.37 -29.47 -21.02
N HIS A 295 0.23 -29.88 -19.75
CA HIS A 295 -0.68 -30.95 -19.36
C HIS A 295 -2.15 -30.56 -19.30
N THR A 296 -2.46 -29.29 -18.98
CA THR A 296 -3.83 -28.85 -18.71
C THR A 296 -4.40 -27.89 -19.76
N GLY A 297 -3.54 -27.27 -20.56
CA GLY A 297 -3.86 -26.18 -21.48
C GLY A 297 -4.38 -24.91 -20.83
N SER A 298 -4.42 -24.83 -19.50
CA SER A 298 -4.99 -23.68 -18.81
C SER A 298 -3.96 -22.57 -18.67
N SER A 299 -4.09 -21.51 -19.46
CA SER A 299 -3.20 -20.33 -19.37
C SER A 299 -3.24 -19.65 -17.99
N ARG A 300 -4.26 -19.90 -17.18
CA ARG A 300 -4.38 -19.39 -15.80
C ARG A 300 -3.26 -19.88 -14.87
N VAL A 301 -2.58 -20.97 -15.22
CA VAL A 301 -1.44 -21.48 -14.45
C VAL A 301 -0.16 -20.71 -14.75
N LEU A 302 -0.12 -19.92 -15.82
CA LEU A 302 1.03 -19.10 -16.20
C LEU A 302 1.02 -17.77 -15.43
N THR A 303 2.17 -17.42 -14.84
CA THR A 303 2.37 -16.12 -14.18
C THR A 303 2.92 -15.11 -15.19
N THR A 304 2.02 -14.57 -16.02
CA THR A 304 2.34 -13.68 -17.16
C THR A 304 3.28 -12.53 -16.78
N MET A 305 3.09 -11.88 -15.61
CA MET A 305 3.95 -10.78 -15.17
C MET A 305 5.46 -11.12 -15.17
N LEU A 306 5.83 -12.32 -14.71
CA LEU A 306 7.22 -12.80 -14.72
C LEU A 306 7.54 -13.53 -16.02
N MET A 307 6.72 -14.51 -16.37
CA MET A 307 6.99 -15.46 -17.45
C MET A 307 6.95 -14.82 -18.84
N ASP A 308 6.23 -13.71 -19.06
CA ASP A 308 6.25 -13.01 -20.35
C ASP A 308 7.58 -12.28 -20.52
N ARG A 309 8.13 -11.73 -19.43
CA ARG A 309 9.43 -11.02 -19.45
C ARG A 309 10.59 -11.97 -19.69
N THR A 310 10.47 -13.24 -19.27
CA THR A 310 11.44 -14.29 -19.57
C THR A 310 11.20 -14.96 -20.93
N TRP A 311 10.14 -14.56 -21.65
CA TRP A 311 9.61 -15.13 -22.90
C TRP A 311 8.96 -16.52 -22.77
N LEU A 312 8.95 -17.11 -21.58
CA LEU A 312 8.46 -18.47 -21.41
C LEU A 312 6.95 -18.59 -21.61
N SER A 313 6.12 -17.74 -20.99
CA SER A 313 4.67 -17.80 -21.23
C SER A 313 4.30 -17.25 -22.61
N LEU A 314 5.03 -16.24 -23.11
CA LEU A 314 4.79 -15.69 -24.43
C LEU A 314 4.96 -16.77 -25.49
N SER A 315 6.12 -17.42 -25.54
CA SER A 315 6.45 -18.45 -26.54
C SER A 315 5.51 -19.67 -26.50
N VAL A 316 5.16 -20.19 -25.32
CA VAL A 316 4.21 -21.32 -25.25
C VAL A 316 2.80 -20.94 -25.70
N VAL A 317 2.39 -19.67 -25.58
CA VAL A 317 1.07 -19.19 -26.00
C VAL A 317 1.06 -18.81 -27.49
N THR A 318 2.11 -18.16 -27.99
CA THR A 318 2.18 -17.65 -29.38
C THR A 318 2.64 -18.72 -30.35
N ASP A 319 3.70 -19.44 -30.00
CA ASP A 319 4.45 -20.31 -30.92
C ASP A 319 4.26 -21.79 -30.58
N GLY A 320 3.78 -22.10 -29.37
CA GLY A 320 3.52 -23.47 -28.94
C GLY A 320 4.77 -24.26 -28.57
N LEU A 321 5.91 -23.59 -28.34
CA LEU A 321 7.12 -24.20 -27.82
C LEU A 321 7.74 -23.32 -26.75
N PRO A 322 8.25 -23.88 -25.65
CA PRO A 322 8.84 -23.09 -24.59
C PRO A 322 10.19 -22.49 -25.01
N CYS A 323 10.35 -21.19 -24.80
CA CYS A 323 11.60 -20.47 -24.99
C CYS A 323 11.91 -19.63 -23.75
N ILE A 324 13.18 -19.55 -23.35
CA ILE A 324 13.65 -18.66 -22.30
C ILE A 324 14.68 -17.71 -22.91
N SER A 325 14.49 -16.41 -22.72
CA SER A 325 15.42 -15.40 -23.22
C SER A 325 16.83 -15.58 -22.64
N SER A 326 17.85 -15.49 -23.50
CA SER A 326 19.27 -15.53 -23.11
C SER A 326 19.70 -14.36 -22.21
N SER A 327 18.85 -13.34 -22.09
CA SER A 327 19.03 -12.24 -21.13
C SER A 327 18.76 -12.67 -19.67
N PHE A 328 18.10 -13.82 -19.46
CA PHE A 328 17.74 -14.35 -18.14
C PHE A 328 18.52 -15.60 -17.76
N ILE A 329 18.89 -16.40 -18.75
CA ILE A 329 19.61 -17.65 -18.56
C ILE A 329 20.85 -17.66 -19.44
N HIS A 330 21.99 -17.99 -18.84
CA HIS A 330 23.22 -18.26 -19.56
C HIS A 330 23.52 -19.75 -19.45
N ALA A 331 23.38 -20.45 -20.58
CA ALA A 331 23.96 -21.77 -20.73
C ALA A 331 25.45 -21.57 -21.07
N GLY A 332 26.33 -22.10 -20.21
CA GLY A 332 27.76 -22.21 -20.53
C GLY A 332 28.00 -23.19 -21.69
N SER A 333 29.26 -23.65 -21.83
CA SER A 333 29.56 -24.74 -22.76
C SER A 333 28.67 -25.96 -22.46
N LEU A 334 28.18 -26.65 -23.50
CA LEU A 334 27.43 -27.91 -23.36
C LEU A 334 28.21 -28.94 -22.54
N SER A 335 29.55 -28.90 -22.59
CA SER A 335 30.44 -29.77 -21.81
C SER A 335 30.55 -29.42 -20.32
N SER A 336 30.28 -28.17 -19.93
CA SER A 336 30.39 -27.76 -18.52
C SER A 336 29.10 -27.97 -17.74
N GLY A 337 27.97 -28.21 -18.43
CA GLY A 337 26.65 -28.34 -17.81
C GLY A 337 26.26 -27.13 -16.95
N LEU A 338 26.96 -25.99 -17.08
CA LEU A 338 26.79 -24.87 -16.17
C LEU A 338 25.65 -23.98 -16.66
N ILE A 339 24.51 -24.08 -15.98
CA ILE A 339 23.37 -23.22 -16.20
C ILE A 339 23.35 -22.14 -15.11
N THR A 340 23.44 -20.88 -15.52
CA THR A 340 23.45 -19.74 -14.61
C THR A 340 22.28 -18.79 -14.90
N ILE A 341 21.55 -18.40 -13.85
CA ILE A 341 20.48 -17.42 -13.94
C ILE A 341 21.05 -16.02 -13.71
N ARG A 342 20.75 -15.08 -14.62
CA ARG A 342 21.21 -13.69 -14.54
C ARG A 342 20.42 -12.90 -13.51
N ARG A 343 21.02 -12.75 -12.33
CA ARG A 343 20.39 -12.11 -11.15
C ARG A 343 20.14 -10.61 -11.35
N ASP A 344 21.07 -9.93 -12.03
CA ASP A 344 21.05 -8.48 -12.29
C ASP A 344 19.93 -8.05 -13.25
N LYS A 345 19.37 -8.99 -14.00
CA LYS A 345 18.27 -8.78 -14.95
C LYS A 345 16.91 -9.24 -14.43
N TRP A 346 16.83 -9.67 -13.17
CA TRP A 346 15.57 -10.20 -12.65
C TRP A 346 14.50 -9.11 -12.60
N PRO A 347 13.25 -9.40 -13.03
CA PRO A 347 12.27 -8.35 -13.20
C PRO A 347 11.68 -7.93 -11.84
N ILE A 348 11.53 -6.62 -11.67
CA ILE A 348 10.86 -6.02 -10.52
C ILE A 348 9.52 -5.42 -10.93
N HIS A 349 8.59 -5.39 -9.98
CA HIS A 349 7.34 -4.68 -10.12
C HIS A 349 7.63 -3.16 -10.13
N PRO A 350 7.10 -2.39 -11.10
CA PRO A 350 7.45 -0.98 -11.25
C PRO A 350 7.05 -0.12 -10.05
N VAL A 351 5.88 -0.38 -9.46
CA VAL A 351 5.35 0.37 -8.30
C VAL A 351 5.93 -0.12 -6.97
N THR A 352 5.76 -1.40 -6.64
CA THR A 352 6.15 -1.93 -5.32
C THR A 352 7.65 -2.22 -5.19
N ARG A 353 8.41 -2.19 -6.30
CA ARG A 353 9.83 -2.57 -6.37
C ARG A 353 10.14 -4.00 -5.91
N MET A 354 9.12 -4.83 -5.66
CA MET A 354 9.28 -6.23 -5.30
C MET A 354 9.66 -7.08 -6.51
N PRO A 355 10.46 -8.15 -6.34
CA PRO A 355 10.73 -9.10 -7.41
C PRO A 355 9.44 -9.78 -7.85
N LEU A 356 9.31 -10.02 -9.15
CA LEU A 356 8.22 -10.84 -9.67
C LEU A 356 8.50 -12.32 -9.40
N THR A 357 7.46 -13.08 -9.05
CA THR A 357 7.55 -14.50 -8.64
C THR A 357 6.53 -15.37 -9.38
N ALA A 358 6.90 -16.62 -9.60
CA ALA A 358 6.06 -17.72 -10.05
C ALA A 358 5.70 -18.68 -8.89
N SER A 359 6.51 -18.76 -7.84
CA SER A 359 6.33 -19.74 -6.76
C SER A 359 5.18 -19.46 -5.78
N GLN A 360 4.58 -18.26 -5.82
CA GLN A 360 3.60 -17.77 -4.83
C GLN A 360 2.50 -18.79 -4.51
N ARG A 361 1.77 -19.24 -5.53
CA ARG A 361 0.60 -20.11 -5.32
C ARG A 361 0.97 -21.44 -4.67
N SER A 362 2.05 -22.07 -5.12
CA SER A 362 2.52 -23.36 -4.60
C SER A 362 2.98 -23.23 -3.14
N GLN A 363 3.70 -22.16 -2.82
CA GLN A 363 4.12 -21.87 -1.45
C GLN A 363 2.92 -21.54 -0.53
N GLU A 364 1.97 -20.73 -0.98
CA GLU A 364 0.78 -20.37 -0.19
C GLU A 364 -0.10 -21.58 0.12
N LEU A 365 -0.33 -22.47 -0.86
CA LEU A 365 -1.12 -23.69 -0.67
C LEU A 365 -0.43 -24.68 0.28
N THR A 366 0.91 -24.74 0.25
CA THR A 366 1.67 -25.75 1.01
C THR A 366 2.05 -25.26 2.41
N TYR A 367 2.55 -24.03 2.52
CA TYR A 367 3.14 -23.49 3.75
C TYR A 367 2.35 -22.31 4.33
N GLY A 368 1.41 -21.75 3.57
CA GLY A 368 0.63 -20.58 3.96
C GLY A 368 1.25 -19.26 3.51
N LYS A 369 0.43 -18.20 3.54
CA LYS A 369 0.80 -16.85 3.09
C LYS A 369 2.01 -16.25 3.85
N ALA A 370 2.13 -16.56 5.14
CA ALA A 370 3.24 -16.09 5.97
C ALA A 370 4.61 -16.56 5.50
N HIS A 371 4.68 -17.83 5.10
CA HIS A 371 5.89 -18.43 4.56
C HIS A 371 6.29 -17.72 3.27
N PHE A 372 5.35 -17.58 2.33
CA PHE A 372 5.61 -16.91 1.06
C PHE A 372 6.04 -15.45 1.23
N LEU A 373 5.41 -14.67 2.11
CA LEU A 373 5.80 -13.27 2.32
C LEU A 373 7.20 -13.14 2.93
N SER A 374 7.57 -14.05 3.82
CA SER A 374 8.93 -14.11 4.37
C SER A 374 9.96 -14.44 3.29
N TYR A 375 9.64 -15.40 2.44
CA TYR A 375 10.43 -15.75 1.26
C TYR A 375 10.57 -14.54 0.31
N LEU A 376 9.45 -13.90 -0.05
CA LEU A 376 9.41 -12.78 -0.97
C LEU A 376 10.21 -11.58 -0.45
N ALA A 377 10.12 -11.30 0.86
CA ALA A 377 10.93 -10.26 1.49
C ALA A 377 12.43 -10.59 1.44
N SER A 378 12.79 -11.83 1.78
CA SER A 378 14.19 -12.29 1.69
C SER A 378 14.71 -12.17 0.25
N PHE A 379 13.88 -12.52 -0.73
CA PHE A 379 14.22 -12.39 -2.14
C PHE A 379 14.39 -10.92 -2.55
N ALA A 380 13.45 -10.04 -2.17
CA ALA A 380 13.51 -8.62 -2.50
C ALA A 380 14.77 -7.95 -1.95
N ILE A 381 15.16 -8.28 -0.72
CA ILE A 381 16.37 -7.75 -0.08
C ILE A 381 17.62 -8.24 -0.81
N LYS A 382 17.73 -9.56 -1.04
CA LYS A 382 18.87 -10.15 -1.78
C LYS A 382 18.98 -9.60 -3.19
N LEU A 383 17.85 -9.37 -3.86
CA LEU A 383 17.83 -8.76 -5.19
C LEU A 383 18.31 -7.31 -5.14
N ALA A 384 17.83 -6.52 -4.18
CA ALA A 384 18.22 -5.13 -4.04
C ALA A 384 19.71 -4.96 -3.73
N MET A 385 20.26 -5.82 -2.87
CA MET A 385 21.70 -5.90 -2.60
C MET A 385 22.54 -6.15 -3.85
N LYS A 386 21.97 -6.77 -4.88
CA LYS A 386 22.66 -7.10 -6.13
C LYS A 386 22.40 -6.09 -7.25
N CYS A 387 21.21 -5.47 -7.27
CA CYS A 387 20.71 -4.80 -8.47
C CYS A 387 20.35 -3.32 -8.28
N VAL A 388 20.09 -2.86 -7.04
CA VAL A 388 19.71 -1.46 -6.83
C VAL A 388 20.99 -0.63 -6.85
N PRO A 389 21.18 0.26 -7.85
CA PRO A 389 22.23 1.26 -7.76
C PRO A 389 21.89 2.09 -6.53
N LEU A 390 22.80 2.10 -5.55
CA LEU A 390 22.70 2.80 -4.27
C LEU A 390 22.58 4.35 -4.41
N ARG A 391 22.21 4.86 -5.58
CA ARG A 391 22.24 6.26 -5.98
C ARG A 391 20.98 7.04 -5.62
N ASP A 392 19.82 6.38 -5.47
CA ASP A 392 18.53 7.09 -5.23
C ASP A 392 18.29 7.43 -3.75
N LEU A 393 19.04 6.84 -2.82
CA LEU A 393 19.03 7.24 -1.41
C LEU A 393 20.04 8.39 -1.21
N ASN A 394 19.69 9.57 -1.75
CA ASN A 394 20.25 10.95 -1.71
C ASN A 394 21.58 11.33 -1.00
N ASN A 395 22.30 10.44 -0.31
CA ASN A 395 23.60 10.68 0.29
C ASN A 395 24.65 9.79 -0.38
N ALA A 396 25.43 10.35 -1.30
CA ALA A 396 26.57 9.67 -1.96
C ALA A 396 27.65 9.14 -0.97
N ASN A 397 27.53 9.47 0.32
CA ASN A 397 28.43 9.04 1.39
C ASN A 397 27.81 8.00 2.35
N SER A 398 26.58 7.51 2.13
CA SER A 398 25.99 6.55 3.08
C SER A 398 26.57 5.14 2.91
N ASN A 399 26.84 4.50 4.04
CA ASN A 399 27.36 3.14 4.13
C ASN A 399 26.43 2.16 3.39
N PRO A 400 26.93 1.31 2.45
CA PRO A 400 26.11 0.34 1.72
C PRO A 400 25.28 -0.58 2.62
N VAL A 401 25.79 -0.92 3.81
CA VAL A 401 25.08 -1.73 4.82
C VAL A 401 23.86 -0.97 5.36
N HIS A 402 24.01 0.32 5.65
CA HIS A 402 22.91 1.17 6.12
C HIS A 402 21.83 1.31 5.05
N GLN A 403 22.21 1.58 3.80
CA GLN A 403 21.26 1.68 2.68
C GLN A 403 20.48 0.37 2.47
N CYS A 404 21.18 -0.77 2.50
CA CYS A 404 20.54 -2.09 2.44
C CYS A 404 19.60 -2.30 3.62
N ALA A 405 20.02 -1.92 4.83
CA ALA A 405 19.21 -2.03 6.03
C ALA A 405 17.95 -1.18 5.94
N THR A 406 18.04 0.05 5.43
CA THR A 406 16.89 0.95 5.24
C THR A 406 15.91 0.34 4.25
N TYR A 407 16.38 -0.15 3.11
CA TYR A 407 15.51 -0.81 2.12
C TYR A 407 14.82 -2.06 2.68
N ALA A 408 15.56 -2.90 3.42
CA ALA A 408 15.01 -4.08 4.08
C ALA A 408 13.95 -3.71 5.13
N ALA A 409 14.19 -2.63 5.89
CA ALA A 409 13.24 -2.10 6.85
C ALA A 409 11.99 -1.52 6.18
N GLU A 410 12.13 -0.83 5.05
CA GLU A 410 11.00 -0.34 4.24
C GLU A 410 10.10 -1.49 3.80
N ILE A 411 10.67 -2.58 3.25
CA ILE A 411 9.89 -3.78 2.88
C ILE A 411 9.12 -4.34 4.08
N ALA A 412 9.79 -4.43 5.23
CA ALA A 412 9.16 -4.93 6.45
C ALA A 412 8.01 -4.02 6.90
N LEU A 413 8.23 -2.71 6.99
CA LEU A 413 7.22 -1.76 7.42
C LEU A 413 6.07 -1.62 6.42
N GLN A 414 6.30 -1.85 5.13
CA GLN A 414 5.21 -1.96 4.15
C GLN A 414 4.28 -3.15 4.45
N CYS A 415 4.85 -4.25 4.96
CA CYS A 415 4.07 -5.39 5.45
C CYS A 415 3.26 -5.02 6.70
N LEU A 416 3.82 -4.24 7.63
CA LEU A 416 3.07 -3.69 8.78
C LEU A 416 1.88 -2.86 8.32
N ILE A 417 2.08 -1.95 7.36
CA ILE A 417 1.00 -1.14 6.79
C ILE A 417 -0.10 -2.01 6.17
N ASN A 418 0.26 -3.09 5.48
CA ASN A 418 -0.71 -4.02 4.89
C ASN A 418 -1.46 -4.83 5.96
N ASP A 419 -0.78 -5.26 7.02
CA ASP A 419 -1.42 -5.92 8.17
C ASP A 419 -2.41 -4.96 8.85
N THR A 420 -2.03 -3.69 9.03
CA THR A 420 -2.91 -2.64 9.58
C THR A 420 -4.13 -2.41 8.70
N ARG A 421 -3.97 -2.31 7.38
CA ARG A 421 -5.10 -2.18 6.44
C ARG A 421 -6.03 -3.37 6.51
N THR A 422 -5.48 -4.59 6.62
CA THR A 422 -6.28 -5.82 6.75
C THR A 422 -7.04 -5.84 8.07
N LEU A 423 -6.37 -5.51 9.19
CA LEU A 423 -7.00 -5.41 10.52
C LEU A 423 -8.20 -4.45 10.50
N VAL A 424 -8.02 -3.25 9.95
CA VAL A 424 -9.08 -2.24 9.86
C VAL A 424 -10.20 -2.71 8.93
N LYS A 425 -9.87 -3.24 7.75
CA LYS A 425 -10.84 -3.75 6.78
C LYS A 425 -11.70 -4.86 7.38
N ASP A 426 -11.07 -5.85 8.03
CA ASP A 426 -11.76 -7.01 8.60
C ASP A 426 -12.67 -6.58 9.75
N ALA A 427 -12.23 -5.64 10.59
CA ALA A 427 -13.05 -5.09 11.66
C ALA A 427 -14.26 -4.31 11.12
N VAL A 428 -14.04 -3.47 10.10
CA VAL A 428 -15.12 -2.73 9.43
C VAL A 428 -16.12 -3.68 8.77
N LEU A 429 -15.65 -4.73 8.08
CA LEU A 429 -16.53 -5.73 7.50
C LEU A 429 -17.32 -6.49 8.57
N GLN A 430 -16.69 -6.82 9.70
CA GLN A 430 -17.35 -7.49 10.82
C GLN A 430 -18.46 -6.61 11.44
N GLU A 431 -18.24 -5.30 11.52
CA GLU A 431 -19.24 -4.35 12.03
C GLU A 431 -20.37 -4.12 11.02
N ILE A 432 -20.07 -4.03 9.72
CA ILE A 432 -21.05 -3.68 8.67
C ILE A 432 -21.88 -4.89 8.19
N THR A 433 -21.32 -6.10 8.16
CA THR A 433 -22.01 -7.28 7.58
C THR A 433 -23.39 -7.54 8.20
N PRO A 434 -23.58 -7.54 9.54
CA PRO A 434 -24.90 -7.72 10.14
C PRO A 434 -25.91 -6.63 9.74
N LEU A 435 -25.43 -5.41 9.49
CA LEU A 435 -26.26 -4.26 9.12
C LEU A 435 -26.72 -4.35 7.66
N ILE A 436 -25.85 -4.86 6.78
CA ILE A 436 -26.21 -5.19 5.39
C ILE A 436 -27.27 -6.30 5.38
N GLU A 437 -27.05 -7.37 6.15
CA GLU A 437 -27.96 -8.51 6.22
C GLU A 437 -29.34 -8.14 6.78
N GLN A 438 -29.40 -7.15 7.67
CA GLN A 438 -30.65 -6.67 8.28
C GLN A 438 -31.35 -5.56 7.48
N GLY A 439 -30.82 -5.17 6.30
CA GLY A 439 -31.38 -4.07 5.49
C GLY A 439 -31.30 -2.70 6.17
N GLY A 440 -30.47 -2.56 7.22
CA GLY A 440 -30.43 -1.41 8.12
C GLY A 440 -29.24 -0.48 7.89
N LEU A 441 -28.78 -0.30 6.64
CA LEU A 441 -27.59 0.51 6.37
C LEU A 441 -27.77 1.98 6.82
N GLU A 442 -29.01 2.49 6.84
CA GLU A 442 -29.32 3.87 7.21
C GLU A 442 -29.25 4.13 8.73
N SER A 443 -29.45 3.12 9.58
CA SER A 443 -29.44 3.27 11.05
C SER A 443 -28.06 3.03 11.68
N ALA A 444 -27.11 2.48 10.90
CA ALA A 444 -25.79 2.03 11.31
C ALA A 444 -24.73 3.13 11.48
N VAL A 445 -25.00 4.36 11.05
CA VAL A 445 -23.97 5.41 11.03
C VAL A 445 -23.65 5.83 12.46
N VAL A 446 -22.48 5.43 12.95
CA VAL A 446 -21.90 5.89 14.23
C VAL A 446 -22.04 7.41 14.29
N LYS A 447 -22.88 7.91 15.19
CA LYS A 447 -23.06 9.35 15.37
C LYS A 447 -21.74 9.93 15.90
N PRO A 448 -21.03 10.74 15.11
CA PRO A 448 -19.79 11.34 15.58
C PRO A 448 -20.09 12.31 16.73
N ILE A 449 -19.27 12.29 17.78
CA ILE A 449 -19.37 13.27 18.87
C ILE A 449 -18.73 14.56 18.33
N ASN A 450 -19.51 15.63 18.22
CA ASN A 450 -19.07 16.92 17.66
C ASN A 450 -18.52 16.84 16.21
N GLY A 451 -18.99 15.88 15.40
CA GLY A 451 -18.56 15.75 14.00
C GLY A 451 -17.15 15.15 13.80
N VAL A 452 -16.55 14.56 14.85
CA VAL A 452 -15.26 13.85 14.81
C VAL A 452 -15.43 12.43 15.39
N MET A 453 -14.78 11.43 14.79
CA MET A 453 -14.69 10.10 15.41
C MET A 453 -13.61 10.11 16.49
N GLN A 454 -13.96 9.73 17.72
CA GLN A 454 -12.97 9.58 18.80
C GLN A 454 -12.36 8.18 18.75
N LEU A 455 -11.05 8.10 18.54
CA LEU A 455 -10.28 6.87 18.73
C LEU A 455 -10.13 6.58 20.23
N LYS A 456 -10.05 5.31 20.62
CA LYS A 456 -9.82 4.93 22.02
C LYS A 456 -8.38 5.28 22.39
N VAL A 457 -8.23 5.92 23.55
CA VAL A 457 -6.93 6.33 24.10
C VAL A 457 -6.12 5.09 24.49
N THR A 458 -4.86 5.02 24.06
CA THR A 458 -3.92 3.97 24.47
C THR A 458 -3.23 4.35 25.79
N SER A 459 -2.71 3.36 26.53
CA SER A 459 -1.81 3.59 27.67
C SER A 459 -0.49 2.86 27.43
N PRO A 460 0.65 3.57 27.28
CA PRO A 460 0.79 5.04 27.25
C PRO A 460 0.10 5.68 26.02
N PRO A 461 -0.15 7.02 26.03
CA PRO A 461 -0.77 7.71 24.89
C PRO A 461 0.18 7.89 23.70
N SER A 462 1.50 7.82 23.94
CA SER A 462 2.52 7.89 22.89
C SER A 462 3.78 7.15 23.32
N ILE A 463 4.58 6.71 22.35
CA ILE A 463 5.93 6.17 22.54
C ILE A 463 6.89 6.85 21.57
N SER A 464 8.18 6.89 21.87
CA SER A 464 9.16 7.40 20.91
C SER A 464 9.35 6.40 19.77
N LEU A 465 9.64 6.90 18.57
CA LEU A 465 9.92 6.05 17.41
C LEU A 465 11.08 5.08 17.67
N SER A 466 12.17 5.54 18.30
CA SER A 466 13.32 4.69 18.61
C SER A 466 12.95 3.54 19.55
N LYS A 467 12.10 3.79 20.55
CA LYS A 467 11.62 2.75 21.47
C LYS A 467 10.69 1.76 20.77
N PHE A 468 9.82 2.25 19.89
CA PHE A 468 8.97 1.40 19.04
C PHE A 468 9.81 0.44 18.19
N ILE A 469 10.89 0.92 17.56
CA ILE A 469 11.79 0.09 16.77
C ILE A 469 12.58 -0.89 17.66
N GLU A 470 13.08 -0.45 18.81
CA GLU A 470 13.73 -1.33 19.79
C GLU A 470 12.82 -2.50 20.21
N ASP A 471 11.53 -2.22 20.45
CA ASP A 471 10.54 -3.24 20.80
C ASP A 471 10.28 -4.21 19.63
N ILE A 472 10.32 -3.75 18.37
CA ILE A 472 10.24 -4.60 17.18
C ILE A 472 11.45 -5.53 17.11
N ILE A 473 12.66 -4.99 17.20
CA ILE A 473 13.91 -5.75 17.09
C ILE A 473 13.99 -6.79 18.21
N THR A 474 13.71 -6.37 19.45
CA THR A 474 13.69 -7.25 20.62
C THR A 474 12.75 -8.43 20.39
N GLN A 475 11.51 -8.18 19.97
CA GLN A 475 10.53 -9.24 19.72
C GLN A 475 10.91 -10.11 18.50
N CYS A 476 11.52 -9.54 17.47
CA CYS A 476 12.04 -10.32 16.34
C CYS A 476 13.11 -11.31 16.79
N ASN A 477 13.92 -10.97 17.79
CA ASN A 477 14.97 -11.82 18.35
C ASN A 477 14.44 -12.89 19.34
N THR A 478 13.22 -12.77 19.86
CA THR A 478 12.65 -13.79 20.76
C THR A 478 12.21 -15.06 20.02
N LEU A 479 12.49 -16.27 20.53
CA LEU A 479 12.06 -17.52 19.89
C LEU A 479 10.53 -17.64 19.75
N HIS A 480 9.80 -17.22 20.79
CA HIS A 480 8.34 -17.31 20.88
C HIS A 480 7.74 -15.93 21.18
N PRO A 481 7.67 -15.04 20.18
CA PRO A 481 7.08 -13.73 20.37
C PRO A 481 5.62 -13.93 20.73
N ARG A 482 5.22 -13.40 21.89
CA ARG A 482 3.80 -13.26 22.21
C ARG A 482 3.21 -12.25 21.23
N SER A 483 1.94 -12.40 20.89
CA SER A 483 1.18 -11.42 20.11
C SER A 483 1.05 -10.13 20.92
N LYS A 484 2.11 -9.34 20.95
CA LYS A 484 2.21 -8.05 21.59
C LYS A 484 2.31 -6.99 20.50
N PRO A 485 1.88 -5.75 20.79
CA PRO A 485 2.11 -4.67 19.86
C PRO A 485 3.61 -4.53 19.55
N PRO A 486 3.97 -4.18 18.30
CA PRO A 486 3.07 -3.80 17.21
C PRO A 486 2.62 -4.96 16.30
N PHE A 487 2.84 -6.21 16.70
CA PHE A 487 2.49 -7.36 15.87
C PHE A 487 1.00 -7.68 15.97
N ILE A 488 0.32 -7.52 14.84
CA ILE A 488 -1.09 -7.84 14.69
C ILE A 488 -1.25 -9.37 14.68
N ALA A 489 -2.25 -9.88 15.40
CA ALA A 489 -2.52 -11.31 15.42
C ALA A 489 -2.85 -11.82 14.01
N ARG A 490 -2.19 -12.91 13.57
CA ARG A 490 -2.23 -13.43 12.18
C ARG A 490 -1.65 -12.49 11.12
N GLY A 491 -1.06 -11.37 11.54
CA GLY A 491 -0.27 -10.48 10.69
C GLY A 491 1.02 -11.17 10.22
N GLN A 492 1.57 -10.62 9.15
CA GLN A 492 2.72 -11.17 8.43
C GLN A 492 4.01 -10.40 8.75
N PHE A 493 3.87 -9.20 9.33
CA PHE A 493 4.97 -8.29 9.63
C PHE A 493 6.09 -8.93 10.44
N LEU A 494 5.78 -9.69 11.49
CA LEU A 494 6.80 -10.35 12.33
C LEU A 494 7.75 -11.23 11.51
N HIS A 495 7.20 -12.04 10.60
CA HIS A 495 7.98 -12.98 9.83
C HIS A 495 8.84 -12.26 8.77
N VAL A 496 8.28 -11.20 8.18
CA VAL A 496 8.98 -10.33 7.23
C VAL A 496 10.11 -9.55 7.94
N ALA A 497 9.84 -8.94 9.09
CA ALA A 497 10.82 -8.18 9.86
C ALA A 497 11.99 -9.06 10.32
N ARG A 498 11.73 -10.29 10.77
CA ARG A 498 12.78 -11.27 11.07
C ARG A 498 13.66 -11.60 9.88
N SER A 499 13.02 -11.81 8.73
CA SER A 499 13.74 -12.09 7.49
C SER A 499 14.60 -10.88 7.12
N ALA A 500 14.05 -9.67 7.20
CA ALA A 500 14.79 -8.43 6.95
C ALA A 500 16.03 -8.28 7.84
N ILE A 501 15.85 -8.40 9.16
CA ILE A 501 16.95 -8.32 10.14
C ILE A 501 18.02 -9.38 9.84
N ARG A 502 17.61 -10.63 9.54
CA ARG A 502 18.54 -11.72 9.23
C ARG A 502 19.35 -11.46 7.95
N GLU A 503 18.70 -11.03 6.87
CA GLU A 503 19.39 -10.77 5.60
C GLU A 503 20.35 -9.57 5.73
N VAL A 504 19.96 -8.51 6.43
CA VAL A 504 20.83 -7.35 6.73
C VAL A 504 22.04 -7.77 7.56
N THR A 505 21.84 -8.57 8.61
CA THR A 505 22.94 -9.09 9.42
C THR A 505 23.90 -9.93 8.59
N THR A 506 23.37 -10.82 7.74
CA THR A 506 24.18 -11.65 6.84
C THR A 506 25.00 -10.79 5.89
N PHE A 507 24.40 -9.74 5.33
CA PHE A 507 25.08 -8.80 4.45
C PHE A 507 26.17 -8.01 5.17
N ALA A 508 25.89 -7.48 6.36
CA ALA A 508 26.86 -6.72 7.15
C ALA A 508 28.10 -7.54 7.50
N VAL A 509 27.91 -8.82 7.86
CA VAL A 509 28.99 -9.78 8.10
C VAL A 509 29.80 -10.02 6.83
N GLN A 510 29.14 -10.20 5.68
CA GLN A 510 29.82 -10.38 4.38
C GLN A 510 30.63 -9.15 3.94
N GLN A 511 30.21 -7.95 4.34
CA GLN A 511 30.91 -6.70 4.05
C GLN A 511 32.00 -6.37 5.10
N GLY A 512 32.16 -7.17 6.15
CA GLY A 512 33.13 -6.92 7.22
C GLY A 512 32.96 -5.56 7.92
N SER A 513 31.78 -4.94 7.83
CA SER A 513 31.59 -3.52 8.17
C SER A 513 31.28 -3.26 9.65
N CYS A 514 30.49 -4.14 10.29
CA CYS A 514 30.10 -4.00 11.69
C CYS A 514 29.61 -5.34 12.28
N SER A 515 29.75 -5.51 13.59
CA SER A 515 29.26 -6.69 14.31
C SER A 515 28.73 -6.32 15.71
N GLY A 516 27.93 -7.21 16.30
CA GLY A 516 27.39 -7.00 17.65
C GLY A 516 26.49 -5.76 17.76
N LYS A 517 26.76 -4.90 18.75
CA LYS A 517 25.93 -3.73 19.08
C LYS A 517 25.90 -2.67 17.97
N ASP A 518 26.99 -2.50 17.24
CA ASP A 518 27.05 -1.50 16.16
C ASP A 518 26.09 -1.86 15.02
N LEU A 519 25.98 -3.16 14.71
CA LEU A 519 25.03 -3.64 13.72
C LEU A 519 23.57 -3.47 14.19
N GLU A 520 23.29 -3.69 15.47
CA GLU A 520 21.97 -3.46 16.03
C GLU A 520 21.56 -1.98 15.93
N LEU A 521 22.49 -1.05 16.19
CA LEU A 521 22.28 0.39 16.01
C LEU A 521 22.04 0.75 14.54
N VAL A 522 22.79 0.16 13.59
CA VAL A 522 22.56 0.37 12.15
C VAL A 522 21.18 -0.11 11.73
N ILE A 523 20.74 -1.28 12.21
CA ILE A 523 19.40 -1.82 11.94
C ILE A 523 18.33 -0.91 12.56
N GLN A 524 18.53 -0.45 13.80
CA GLN A 524 17.60 0.46 14.46
C GLN A 524 17.45 1.77 13.68
N ASP A 525 18.56 2.40 13.32
CA ASP A 525 18.57 3.66 12.56
C ASP A 525 17.95 3.50 11.16
N ALA A 526 18.19 2.35 10.51
CA ALA A 526 17.56 2.01 9.24
C ALA A 526 16.03 1.89 9.35
N PHE A 527 15.51 1.23 10.39
CA PHE A 527 14.07 1.13 10.64
C PHE A 527 13.45 2.49 11.01
N VAL A 528 14.16 3.31 11.78
CA VAL A 528 13.74 4.70 12.06
C VAL A 528 13.64 5.48 10.75
N SER A 529 14.68 5.44 9.92
CA SER A 529 14.74 6.10 8.62
C SER A 529 13.58 5.65 7.71
N ALA A 530 13.35 4.34 7.62
CA ALA A 530 12.24 3.78 6.84
C ALA A 530 10.87 4.24 7.36
N CYS A 531 10.67 4.33 8.68
CA CYS A 531 9.45 4.92 9.26
C CYS A 531 9.26 6.39 8.89
N HIS A 532 10.33 7.17 8.74
CA HIS A 532 10.26 8.55 8.25
C HIS A 532 9.87 8.60 6.76
N VAL A 533 10.52 7.79 5.91
CA VAL A 533 10.22 7.71 4.47
C VAL A 533 8.77 7.29 4.24
N LEU A 534 8.29 6.28 4.96
CA LEU A 534 6.93 5.77 4.87
C LEU A 534 5.90 6.61 5.64
N LYS A 535 6.34 7.68 6.33
CA LYS A 535 5.49 8.58 7.15
C LYS A 535 4.64 7.82 8.17
N ILE A 536 5.22 6.79 8.79
CA ILE A 536 4.58 6.03 9.85
C ILE A 536 4.69 6.82 11.14
N ASN A 537 3.61 7.52 11.46
CA ASN A 537 3.49 8.31 12.68
C ASN A 537 2.60 7.64 13.73
N GLN A 538 1.71 6.74 13.30
CA GLN A 538 0.76 6.06 14.18
C GLN A 538 0.61 4.61 13.78
N VAL A 539 0.38 3.76 14.78
CA VAL A 539 0.20 2.32 14.60
C VAL A 539 -0.95 1.81 15.47
N PRO A 540 -1.70 0.79 15.01
CA PRO A 540 -2.67 0.12 15.87
C PRO A 540 -2.00 -0.46 17.11
N TRP A 541 -2.69 -0.40 18.24
CA TRP A 541 -2.16 -0.82 19.54
C TRP A 541 -3.17 -1.63 20.33
N SER A 542 -2.76 -2.08 21.52
CA SER A 542 -3.64 -2.73 22.48
C SER A 542 -4.38 -1.73 23.36
N LEU A 543 -5.59 -2.09 23.79
CA LEU A 543 -6.36 -1.29 24.74
C LEU A 543 -5.67 -1.19 26.11
N PRO A 544 -5.84 -0.07 26.82
CA PRO A 544 -5.36 0.06 28.19
C PRO A 544 -6.04 -0.98 29.11
N PRO A 545 -5.42 -1.32 30.26
CA PRO A 545 -6.07 -2.14 31.27
C PRO A 545 -7.39 -1.49 31.72
N VAL A 546 -8.47 -2.27 31.75
CA VAL A 546 -9.77 -1.78 32.26
C VAL A 546 -9.64 -1.60 33.78
N ALA A 547 -9.92 -0.39 34.27
CA ALA A 547 -9.88 -0.07 35.69
C ALA A 547 -10.74 -1.07 36.50
N GLY A 548 -10.16 -1.63 37.56
CA GLY A 548 -10.85 -2.60 38.44
C GLY A 548 -10.78 -4.06 37.99
N ARG A 549 -10.30 -4.37 36.78
CA ARG A 549 -10.13 -5.77 36.35
C ARG A 549 -8.77 -6.31 36.82
N ARG A 550 -8.78 -7.26 37.77
CA ARG A 550 -7.57 -8.03 38.13
C ARG A 550 -7.21 -8.95 36.96
N GLY A 551 -6.05 -8.72 36.34
CA GLY A 551 -5.54 -9.55 35.24
C GLY A 551 -4.42 -8.86 34.47
N ALA A 552 -3.71 -9.63 33.64
CA ALA A 552 -2.69 -9.06 32.74
C ALA A 552 -3.36 -8.12 31.70
N PRO A 553 -2.71 -6.99 31.34
CA PRO A 553 -3.20 -6.11 30.28
C PRO A 553 -3.45 -6.89 28.98
N SER A 554 -4.48 -6.49 28.23
CA SER A 554 -4.66 -7.02 26.88
C SER A 554 -3.43 -6.67 26.05
N THR A 555 -2.82 -7.68 25.43
CA THR A 555 -1.71 -7.49 24.49
C THR A 555 -2.20 -7.54 23.04
N ARG A 556 -3.50 -7.80 22.85
CA ARG A 556 -4.10 -7.89 21.52
C ARG A 556 -4.24 -6.50 20.91
N VAL A 557 -3.61 -6.31 19.75
CA VAL A 557 -3.80 -5.13 18.89
C VAL A 557 -5.23 -5.11 18.34
N VAL A 558 -5.88 -3.95 18.37
CA VAL A 558 -7.24 -3.70 17.89
C VAL A 558 -7.28 -2.54 16.88
N HIS A 559 -8.33 -2.43 16.08
CA HIS A 559 -8.43 -1.43 15.00
C HIS A 559 -8.78 -0.01 15.49
N ASP A 560 -9.32 0.12 16.70
CA ASP A 560 -9.87 1.36 17.26
C ASP A 560 -9.00 2.00 18.34
N ALA A 561 -7.82 1.43 18.62
CA ALA A 561 -6.81 1.98 19.53
C ALA A 561 -5.51 2.23 18.77
N TRP A 562 -5.05 3.47 18.73
CA TRP A 562 -3.88 3.89 17.95
C TRP A 562 -2.84 4.57 18.84
N MET A 563 -1.60 4.14 18.72
CA MET A 563 -0.46 4.69 19.43
C MET A 563 0.26 5.71 18.55
N SER A 564 0.49 6.92 19.07
CA SER A 564 1.36 7.90 18.41
C SER A 564 2.83 7.57 18.66
N LEU A 565 3.64 7.60 17.59
CA LEU A 565 5.09 7.41 17.61
C LEU A 565 5.86 8.74 17.79
N GLY A 566 5.14 9.86 17.93
CA GLY A 566 5.67 11.22 17.98
C GLY A 566 5.83 11.78 19.39
N ALA A 567 6.00 10.94 20.42
CA ALA A 567 5.97 11.35 21.83
C ALA A 567 6.85 12.59 22.15
N THR A 568 6.20 13.73 22.36
CA THR A 568 6.67 14.85 23.19
C THR A 568 5.52 15.23 24.12
N ASN A 569 5.81 15.25 25.44
CA ASN A 569 4.87 15.37 26.58
C ASN A 569 3.42 15.85 26.28
N PRO A 570 2.38 15.08 26.69
CA PRO A 570 0.98 15.43 26.46
C PRO A 570 0.48 16.42 27.52
N ARG A 571 0.57 17.73 27.27
CA ARG A 571 -0.18 18.77 28.00
C ARG A 571 -0.63 19.91 27.08
N GLY A 572 -1.26 19.57 25.96
CA GLY A 572 -2.03 20.54 25.17
C GLY A 572 -3.51 20.44 25.55
N PRO A 573 -4.22 21.56 25.80
CA PRO A 573 -5.67 21.55 25.94
C PRO A 573 -6.32 21.05 24.63
N PRO A 574 -7.48 20.37 24.70
CA PRO A 574 -8.21 19.93 23.52
C PRO A 574 -8.61 21.15 22.68
N THR A 575 -8.05 21.24 21.48
CA THR A 575 -8.29 22.38 20.58
C THR A 575 -9.74 22.34 20.10
N SER A 576 -10.46 23.43 20.28
CA SER A 576 -11.86 23.54 19.90
C SER A 576 -11.99 23.47 18.37
N ALA A 577 -12.68 22.44 17.87
CA ALA A 577 -13.05 22.27 16.47
C ALA A 577 -14.12 23.30 16.07
N ALA A 578 -13.76 24.57 15.97
CA ALA A 578 -14.63 25.61 15.46
C ALA A 578 -14.32 25.87 13.98
N LEU A 579 -15.38 25.88 13.16
CA LEU A 579 -15.46 26.23 11.73
C LEU A 579 -15.22 25.09 10.74
N ARG A 580 -16.30 24.33 10.44
CA ARG A 580 -16.78 23.98 9.08
C ARG A 580 -18.02 23.05 9.18
N ALA A 581 -19.20 23.65 9.18
CA ALA A 581 -20.49 22.96 9.45
C ALA A 581 -21.22 22.43 8.19
N HIS A 582 -20.63 22.45 6.99
CA HIS A 582 -21.42 22.29 5.75
C HIS A 582 -21.32 20.93 5.04
N GLU A 583 -20.58 19.94 5.55
CA GLU A 583 -20.57 18.59 4.94
C GLU A 583 -20.59 17.49 6.00
N ASN A 584 -21.76 16.93 6.31
CA ASN A 584 -21.90 15.81 7.24
C ASN A 584 -21.78 14.43 6.56
N THR A 585 -21.07 14.35 5.44
CA THR A 585 -20.82 13.04 4.82
C THR A 585 -19.84 12.25 5.69
N PRO A 586 -20.01 10.92 5.85
CA PRO A 586 -19.05 10.07 6.58
C PRO A 586 -17.60 10.24 6.08
N ALA A 587 -17.43 10.44 4.77
CA ALA A 587 -16.12 10.72 4.16
C ALA A 587 -15.54 12.08 4.60
N ALA A 588 -16.36 13.11 4.80
CA ALA A 588 -15.90 14.39 5.34
C ALA A 588 -15.53 14.26 6.83
N ILE A 589 -16.32 13.54 7.62
CA ILE A 589 -16.01 13.27 9.04
C ILE A 589 -14.70 12.49 9.19
N ALA A 590 -14.50 11.44 8.39
CA ALA A 590 -13.26 10.66 8.38
C ALA A 590 -12.06 11.51 7.97
N ARG A 591 -12.19 12.35 6.92
CA ARG A 591 -11.15 13.30 6.51
C ARG A 591 -10.81 14.32 7.60
N ARG A 592 -11.81 14.91 8.27
CA ARG A 592 -11.59 15.83 9.40
C ARG A 592 -10.91 15.15 10.57
N THR A 593 -11.34 13.94 10.91
CA THR A 593 -10.73 13.16 11.99
C THR A 593 -9.27 12.85 11.67
N SER A 594 -8.98 12.40 10.44
CA SER A 594 -7.61 12.17 9.97
C SER A 594 -6.76 13.44 10.00
N GLN A 595 -7.29 14.57 9.53
CA GLN A 595 -6.60 15.87 9.60
C GLN A 595 -6.33 16.31 11.03
N HIS A 596 -7.31 16.16 11.93
CA HIS A 596 -7.15 16.49 13.35
C HIS A 596 -6.06 15.64 14.00
N ILE A 597 -6.06 14.33 13.74
CA ILE A 597 -5.03 13.40 14.19
C ILE A 597 -3.65 13.81 13.65
N ILE A 598 -3.55 14.16 12.37
CA ILE A 598 -2.30 14.64 11.76
C ILE A 598 -1.85 15.96 12.42
N VAL A 599 -2.76 16.89 12.71
CA VAL A 599 -2.46 18.18 13.33
C VAL A 599 -1.87 17.99 14.73
N GLN A 600 -2.37 17.05 15.53
CA GLN A 600 -1.88 16.75 16.87
C GLN A 600 -0.57 15.94 16.90
N ASP A 601 -0.18 15.35 15.78
CA ASP A 601 1.02 14.54 15.68
C ASP A 601 2.26 15.41 15.44
N SER A 602 3.28 15.33 16.30
CA SER A 602 4.51 16.12 16.13
C SER A 602 5.20 15.86 14.79
N ARG A 603 5.12 14.64 14.25
CA ARG A 603 5.72 14.25 12.96
C ARG A 603 4.71 14.32 11.80
N GLY A 604 3.46 14.66 12.09
CA GLY A 604 2.41 14.82 11.09
C GLY A 604 2.70 16.02 10.19
N GLU A 605 2.53 15.84 8.88
CA GLU A 605 2.63 16.93 7.92
C GLU A 605 1.70 18.08 8.29
N TRP A 606 2.15 19.29 8.02
CA TRP A 606 1.37 20.49 8.21
C TRP A 606 1.77 21.52 7.17
N SER A 607 0.87 22.46 6.92
CA SER A 607 1.08 23.53 5.95
C SER A 607 0.98 24.86 6.67
N ALA A 608 2.01 25.69 6.48
CA ALA A 608 2.08 27.03 7.04
C ALA A 608 1.04 27.98 6.40
N ILE A 609 0.51 27.67 5.20
CA ILE A 609 -0.52 28.52 4.57
C ILE A 609 -1.87 28.47 5.30
N HIS A 610 -2.11 27.39 6.03
CA HIS A 610 -3.36 27.16 6.75
C HIS A 610 -3.28 27.54 8.23
N VAL A 611 -2.12 28.02 8.66
CA VAL A 611 -1.87 28.41 10.05
C VAL A 611 -1.73 29.93 10.11
N THR A 612 -2.62 30.58 10.86
CA THR A 612 -2.45 31.99 11.22
C THR A 612 -1.65 32.10 12.52
N LEU A 613 -1.12 33.28 12.82
CA LEU A 613 -0.42 33.49 14.09
C LEU A 613 -1.35 33.37 15.30
N LYS A 614 -2.66 33.56 15.10
CA LYS A 614 -3.70 33.25 16.10
C LYS A 614 -3.74 31.76 16.46
N SER A 615 -3.56 30.86 15.48
CA SER A 615 -3.62 29.41 15.69
C SER A 615 -2.25 28.74 15.73
N PHE A 616 -1.15 29.50 15.73
CA PHE A 616 0.19 28.94 15.60
C PHE A 616 0.59 28.03 16.78
N HIS A 617 0.02 28.25 17.96
CA HIS A 617 0.23 27.36 19.11
C HIS A 617 -0.12 25.90 18.81
N THR A 618 -1.06 25.66 17.88
CA THR A 618 -1.46 24.31 17.46
C THR A 618 -0.38 23.57 16.69
N VAL A 619 0.65 24.24 16.17
CA VAL A 619 1.75 23.63 15.40
C VAL A 619 3.13 23.80 16.05
N LEU A 620 3.21 24.45 17.22
CA LEU A 620 4.48 24.61 17.96
C LEU A 620 5.14 23.30 18.38
N HIS A 621 4.35 22.21 18.42
CA HIS A 621 4.84 20.88 18.77
C HIS A 621 5.36 20.09 17.56
N LYS A 622 5.31 20.67 16.35
CA LYS A 622 5.73 20.00 15.11
C LYS A 622 7.25 19.87 15.04
N SER A 623 7.71 18.65 14.77
CA SER A 623 9.11 18.28 14.58
C SER A 623 9.50 18.13 13.10
N VAL A 624 8.57 18.37 12.19
CA VAL A 624 8.79 18.36 10.73
C VAL A 624 8.58 19.76 10.15
N ALA A 625 9.31 20.07 9.08
CA ALA A 625 9.14 21.32 8.34
C ALA A 625 7.73 21.39 7.72
N PRO A 626 7.15 22.61 7.61
CA PRO A 626 5.88 22.77 6.90
C PRO A 626 6.07 22.43 5.41
N GLN A 627 5.00 21.97 4.75
CA GLN A 627 5.03 21.51 3.35
C GLN A 627 5.66 22.55 2.40
N GLU A 628 5.50 23.84 2.68
CA GLU A 628 6.07 24.94 1.89
C GLU A 628 7.59 24.91 1.91
N VAL A 629 8.21 24.52 3.03
CA VAL A 629 9.67 24.43 3.16
C VAL A 629 10.16 23.13 2.51
N SER A 630 9.43 22.02 2.71
CA SER A 630 9.81 20.67 2.26
C SER A 630 9.62 20.38 0.77
N GLN A 631 8.83 21.16 0.04
CA GLN A 631 8.59 20.93 -1.39
C GLN A 631 9.89 21.03 -2.20
N THR A 632 10.07 20.18 -3.21
CA THR A 632 11.29 20.12 -4.05
C THR A 632 11.23 20.99 -5.31
N GLY A 633 10.20 21.82 -5.49
CA GLY A 633 9.99 22.61 -6.72
C GLY A 633 10.88 23.84 -6.88
N PHE A 634 12.21 23.72 -6.78
CA PHE A 634 13.15 24.78 -7.20
C PHE A 634 13.68 24.57 -8.63
N ASP A 635 13.24 23.51 -9.31
CA ASP A 635 13.73 23.04 -10.61
C ASP A 635 13.31 23.92 -11.81
N ASP A 636 12.95 25.19 -11.58
CA ASP A 636 12.80 26.13 -12.68
C ASP A 636 14.16 26.28 -13.40
N ALA A 637 14.23 25.71 -14.62
CA ALA A 637 15.40 25.47 -15.46
C ALA A 637 16.23 26.72 -15.84
N SER A 638 15.87 27.91 -15.37
CA SER A 638 16.57 29.18 -15.63
C SER A 638 17.35 29.74 -14.44
N GLY A 639 17.34 29.07 -13.28
CA GLY A 639 18.06 29.51 -12.08
C GLY A 639 19.56 29.17 -12.12
N GLU A 640 20.40 30.04 -11.57
CA GLU A 640 21.80 29.67 -11.33
C GLU A 640 21.89 28.54 -10.29
N SER A 641 22.71 27.54 -10.59
CA SER A 641 22.87 26.31 -9.79
C SER A 641 23.05 26.59 -8.28
N TYR A 642 23.83 27.61 -7.92
CA TYR A 642 24.14 27.88 -6.50
C TYR A 642 22.96 28.44 -5.70
N ILE A 643 21.97 29.07 -6.36
CA ILE A 643 20.77 29.58 -5.69
C ILE A 643 19.84 28.42 -5.36
N VAL A 644 19.70 27.47 -6.30
CA VAL A 644 18.96 26.22 -6.08
C VAL A 644 19.62 25.41 -4.98
N GLU A 645 20.96 25.28 -5.04
CA GLU A 645 21.77 24.64 -4.00
C GLU A 645 21.58 25.30 -2.63
N ALA A 646 21.56 26.63 -2.55
CA ALA A 646 21.33 27.35 -1.29
C ALA A 646 19.95 27.08 -0.68
N TYR A 647 18.90 27.11 -1.49
CA TYR A 647 17.55 26.80 -0.99
C TYR A 647 17.38 25.32 -0.63
N LYS A 648 17.96 24.42 -1.42
CA LYS A 648 18.01 22.99 -1.11
C LYS A 648 18.73 22.76 0.22
N PHE A 649 19.91 23.37 0.39
CA PHE A 649 20.66 23.36 1.64
C PHE A 649 19.79 23.84 2.82
N ALA A 650 19.10 24.98 2.70
CA ALA A 650 18.27 25.50 3.79
C ALA A 650 17.05 24.62 4.11
N SER A 651 16.48 23.96 3.10
CA SER A 651 15.40 22.98 3.28
C SER A 651 15.91 21.76 4.02
N ASP A 652 17.05 21.22 3.61
CA ASP A 652 17.68 20.02 4.18
C ASP A 652 18.24 20.30 5.59
N ALA A 653 18.71 21.52 5.85
CA ALA A 653 19.24 21.96 7.13
C ALA A 653 18.15 22.41 8.12
N TYR A 654 16.89 22.49 7.71
CA TYR A 654 15.81 22.89 8.60
C TYR A 654 15.72 21.94 9.79
N ASP A 655 15.64 22.55 10.97
CA ASP A 655 15.63 21.84 12.25
C ASP A 655 14.74 22.64 13.21
N PRO A 656 13.55 22.14 13.56
CA PRO A 656 12.62 22.86 14.43
C PRO A 656 13.11 22.99 15.88
N SER A 657 14.15 22.25 16.27
CA SER A 657 14.81 22.41 17.57
C SER A 657 15.68 23.67 17.64
N LYS A 658 16.11 24.21 16.49
CA LYS A 658 16.88 25.46 16.41
C LYS A 658 15.94 26.67 16.49
N PRO A 659 16.09 27.54 17.50
CA PRO A 659 15.23 28.72 17.68
C PRO A 659 15.11 29.61 16.44
N ILE A 660 16.21 29.79 15.69
CA ILE A 660 16.20 30.62 14.47
C ILE A 660 15.38 30.01 13.33
N HIS A 661 15.35 28.68 13.17
CA HIS A 661 14.57 28.02 12.14
C HIS A 661 13.07 28.14 12.42
N HIS A 662 12.70 28.01 13.69
CA HIS A 662 11.33 28.20 14.10
C HIS A 662 10.88 29.67 13.94
N LEU A 663 11.72 30.63 14.34
CA LEU A 663 11.48 32.06 14.08
C LEU A 663 11.39 32.36 12.57
N ALA A 664 12.16 31.68 11.73
CA ALA A 664 12.10 31.83 10.27
C ALA A 664 10.75 31.40 9.69
N VAL A 665 10.11 30.37 10.24
CA VAL A 665 8.76 29.95 9.85
C VAL A 665 7.72 30.96 10.33
N ILE A 666 7.80 31.40 11.59
CA ILE A 666 6.90 32.43 12.16
C ILE A 666 6.97 33.72 11.33
N ALA A 667 8.20 34.17 11.01
CA ALA A 667 8.42 35.33 10.18
C ALA A 667 7.94 35.14 8.73
N GLY A 668 8.08 33.94 8.17
CA GLY A 668 7.52 33.58 6.86
C GLY A 668 6.01 33.73 6.82
N ILE A 669 5.30 33.18 7.82
CA ILE A 669 3.83 33.28 7.96
C ILE A 669 3.40 34.72 8.15
N ALA A 670 4.09 35.47 9.03
CA ALA A 670 3.83 36.90 9.22
C ALA A 670 3.99 37.68 7.90
N CYS A 671 5.05 37.42 7.14
CA CYS A 671 5.25 38.03 5.84
C CYS A 671 4.16 37.65 4.83
N GLY A 672 3.66 36.40 4.87
CA GLY A 672 2.52 35.96 4.08
C GLY A 672 1.28 36.81 4.35
N GLY A 673 0.99 37.10 5.63
CA GLY A 673 -0.12 37.96 6.04
C GLY A 673 0.07 39.44 5.75
N LEU A 674 1.31 39.89 5.52
CA LEU A 674 1.60 41.26 5.10
C LEU A 674 1.38 41.48 3.61
N LEU A 675 1.24 40.43 2.78
CA LEU A 675 1.09 40.60 1.34
C LEU A 675 -0.20 41.35 0.98
N PRO A 676 -0.15 42.30 0.02
CA PRO A 676 1.00 42.68 -0.79
C PRO A 676 1.94 43.71 -0.13
N GLN A 677 1.62 44.27 1.04
CA GLN A 677 2.32 45.36 1.72
C GLN A 677 3.63 44.90 2.42
N ILE A 678 4.62 44.44 1.65
CA ILE A 678 5.86 43.86 2.21
C ILE A 678 7.08 44.78 2.12
N PHE A 679 6.97 45.92 1.41
CA PHE A 679 8.08 46.83 1.24
C PHE A 679 8.10 47.89 2.34
N ALA A 680 9.27 48.51 2.57
CA ALA A 680 9.38 49.70 3.41
C ALA A 680 9.07 50.96 2.59
N CYS A 681 8.41 51.93 3.22
CA CYS A 681 8.20 53.28 2.72
C CYS A 681 9.56 53.98 2.57
N LYS A 682 9.95 54.35 1.33
CA LYS A 682 11.28 54.91 1.06
C LYS A 682 11.40 56.35 1.54
N GLU A 683 10.29 57.07 1.50
CA GLU A 683 10.15 58.47 1.90
C GLU A 683 10.48 58.61 3.40
N GLN A 684 10.02 57.65 4.21
CA GLN A 684 10.32 57.60 5.65
C GLN A 684 11.74 57.13 5.96
N MET A 685 12.39 56.39 5.06
CA MET A 685 13.77 55.94 5.26
C MET A 685 14.78 57.10 5.23
N THR A 686 14.54 58.10 4.38
CA THR A 686 15.43 59.27 4.26
C THR A 686 15.39 60.18 5.48
N GLU A 687 14.27 60.24 6.18
CA GLU A 687 14.13 61.03 7.41
C GLU A 687 14.81 60.35 8.61
N GLY A 688 14.78 59.02 8.67
CA GLY A 688 15.34 58.22 9.76
C GLY A 688 16.86 58.03 9.74
N SER A 689 17.54 58.38 8.64
CA SER A 689 18.99 58.21 8.44
C SER A 689 19.88 58.95 9.46
N LYS A 690 19.33 59.97 10.13
CA LYS A 690 20.07 60.82 11.08
C LYS A 690 20.13 60.28 12.52
N SER A 691 19.52 59.13 12.78
CA SER A 691 19.46 58.54 14.13
C SER A 691 20.77 57.87 14.55
N SER A 692 20.95 57.71 15.86
CA SER A 692 22.07 56.93 16.41
C SER A 692 21.88 55.42 16.15
N PRO A 693 22.94 54.59 16.17
CA PRO A 693 22.81 53.13 16.03
C PRO A 693 21.82 52.47 17.01
N ALA A 694 21.66 53.04 18.21
CA ALA A 694 20.70 52.58 19.20
C ALA A 694 19.23 52.85 18.78
N GLU A 695 18.99 53.91 18.00
CA GLU A 695 17.67 54.32 17.54
C GLU A 695 17.23 53.66 16.23
N TYR A 696 18.17 53.21 15.38
CA TYR A 696 17.83 52.63 14.08
C TYR A 696 16.82 51.49 14.17
N THR A 697 16.92 50.64 15.21
CA THR A 697 15.98 49.53 15.39
C THR A 697 14.55 50.02 15.60
N SER A 698 14.37 51.09 16.39
CA SER A 698 13.06 51.72 16.63
C SER A 698 12.52 52.34 15.35
N VAL A 699 13.36 53.08 14.62
CA VAL A 699 12.99 53.70 13.32
C VAL A 699 12.54 52.64 12.32
N VAL A 700 13.35 51.59 12.10
CA VAL A 700 13.08 50.53 11.12
C VAL A 700 11.77 49.78 11.41
N ARG A 701 11.47 49.50 12.68
CA ARG A 701 10.23 48.83 13.10
C ARG A 701 8.99 49.73 12.99
N ASN A 702 9.16 51.05 12.96
CA ASN A 702 8.10 52.04 12.81
C ASN A 702 7.90 52.54 11.38
N LEU A 703 8.66 52.04 10.40
CA LEU A 703 8.41 52.34 8.99
C LEU A 703 7.10 51.71 8.53
N ASP A 704 6.40 52.39 7.62
CA ASP A 704 5.18 51.88 7.02
C ASP A 704 5.45 50.71 6.07
N TRP A 705 4.51 49.76 6.06
CA TRP A 705 4.47 48.64 5.14
C TRP A 705 3.69 49.07 3.90
N VAL A 706 4.36 49.13 2.75
CA VAL A 706 3.78 49.65 1.50
C VAL A 706 3.73 48.60 0.40
N SER A 707 2.77 48.79 -0.52
CA SER A 707 2.71 48.03 -1.75
C SER A 707 3.42 48.78 -2.89
N ARG A 708 4.14 48.07 -3.76
CA ARG A 708 4.58 48.59 -5.06
C ARG A 708 3.61 48.18 -6.16
N GLU A 709 3.24 49.10 -7.04
CA GLU A 709 2.24 48.89 -8.11
C GLU A 709 2.79 48.04 -9.28
N ASN A 710 4.07 48.20 -9.65
CA ASN A 710 4.68 47.54 -10.81
C ASN A 710 5.18 46.11 -10.53
N ARG A 711 4.30 45.13 -10.26
CA ARG A 711 4.75 43.77 -9.84
C ARG A 711 4.82 42.73 -10.94
N LYS A 712 5.95 42.02 -10.97
CA LYS A 712 6.14 40.72 -11.61
C LYS A 712 5.33 39.62 -10.89
N LYS A 713 5.05 38.51 -11.58
CA LYS A 713 4.35 37.33 -11.06
C LYS A 713 4.97 36.84 -9.73
N GLY A 714 4.13 36.41 -8.78
CA GLY A 714 4.54 35.69 -7.56
C GLY A 714 4.46 36.45 -6.23
N VAL A 715 4.34 37.79 -6.20
CA VAL A 715 4.26 38.56 -4.91
C VAL A 715 2.87 38.52 -4.26
N LYS A 716 1.89 37.87 -4.90
CA LYS A 716 0.57 37.60 -4.31
C LYS A 716 0.44 36.15 -3.83
N ASP A 717 1.43 35.31 -4.12
CA ASP A 717 1.40 33.91 -3.74
C ASP A 717 2.02 33.74 -2.35
N MET A 718 1.14 33.54 -1.36
CA MET A 718 1.52 33.36 0.03
C MET A 718 2.39 32.12 0.24
N GLN A 719 2.14 31.03 -0.49
CA GLN A 719 2.89 29.78 -0.37
C GLN A 719 4.35 29.98 -0.79
N ILE A 720 4.56 30.62 -1.95
CA ILE A 720 5.90 30.95 -2.45
C ILE A 720 6.61 31.89 -1.48
N TYR A 721 5.89 32.87 -0.91
CA TYR A 721 6.49 33.87 -0.04
C TYR A 721 6.93 33.31 1.32
N ILE A 722 6.08 32.49 1.96
CA ILE A 722 6.43 31.78 3.20
C ILE A 722 7.70 30.96 2.98
N ARG A 723 7.73 30.13 1.93
CA ARG A 723 8.89 29.31 1.56
C ARG A 723 10.15 30.15 1.37
N MET A 724 10.07 31.19 0.54
CA MET A 724 11.24 32.01 0.20
C MET A 724 11.80 32.78 1.40
N VAL A 725 10.94 33.37 2.24
CA VAL A 725 11.37 34.10 3.44
C VAL A 725 12.01 33.16 4.45
N THR A 726 11.35 32.04 4.76
CA THR A 726 11.87 31.06 5.73
C THR A 726 13.24 30.55 5.29
N LEU A 727 13.38 30.08 4.05
CA LEU A 727 14.65 29.55 3.56
C LEU A 727 15.72 30.65 3.40
N TYR A 728 15.34 31.87 3.06
CA TYR A 728 16.27 33.00 3.03
C TYR A 728 16.85 33.27 4.43
N ILE A 729 16.02 33.31 5.48
CA ILE A 729 16.49 33.53 6.85
C ILE A 729 17.46 32.41 7.26
N ILE A 730 17.12 31.15 7.00
CA ILE A 730 17.99 30.00 7.29
C ILE A 730 19.34 30.13 6.57
N CYS A 731 19.33 30.48 5.28
CA CYS A 731 20.56 30.71 4.52
C CYS A 731 21.45 31.83 5.10
N MET A 732 20.85 32.86 5.70
CA MET A 732 21.58 34.00 6.24
C MET A 732 22.13 33.74 7.66
N TYR A 733 21.70 32.67 8.31
CA TYR A 733 22.08 32.31 9.68
C TYR A 733 22.94 31.06 9.80
N GLU A 734 22.72 30.06 8.94
CA GLU A 734 23.50 28.83 8.94
C GLU A 734 24.89 29.06 8.34
N SER A 735 25.94 28.89 9.15
CA SER A 735 27.33 29.15 8.75
C SER A 735 27.76 28.34 7.52
N GLU A 736 27.18 27.15 7.36
CA GLU A 736 27.47 26.24 6.26
C GLU A 736 26.74 26.59 4.96
N SER A 737 25.83 27.58 4.99
CA SER A 737 25.08 28.00 3.82
C SER A 737 26.01 28.42 2.67
N PRO A 738 25.75 27.94 1.44
CA PRO A 738 26.49 28.39 0.25
C PRO A 738 26.50 29.93 0.09
N ILE A 739 25.43 30.61 0.53
CA ILE A 739 25.32 32.06 0.43
C ILE A 739 26.29 32.76 1.38
N LEU A 740 26.33 32.35 2.65
CA LEU A 740 27.24 32.93 3.65
C LEU A 740 28.71 32.61 3.34
N LYS A 741 29.01 31.37 2.92
CA LYS A 741 30.35 30.99 2.46
C LYS A 741 30.84 31.92 1.34
N ARG A 742 29.99 32.18 0.34
CA ARG A 742 30.30 33.14 -0.75
C ARG A 742 30.46 34.58 -0.28
N GLN A 743 29.69 35.03 0.72
CA GLN A 743 29.85 36.39 1.27
C GLN A 743 31.17 36.56 2.03
N ARG A 744 31.64 35.51 2.71
CA ARG A 744 32.89 35.51 3.46
C ARG A 744 34.12 35.40 2.56
N ASP A 745 34.00 34.68 1.45
CA ASP A 745 35.04 34.50 0.42
C ASP A 745 35.23 35.78 -0.43
N LYS A 746 35.67 36.86 0.23
CA LYS A 746 35.92 38.17 -0.40
C LYS A 746 37.04 38.13 -1.43
N THR A 747 37.93 37.13 -1.36
CA THR A 747 39.11 36.98 -2.22
C THR A 747 38.77 36.55 -3.65
N LYS A 748 37.59 35.97 -3.91
CA LYS A 748 37.20 35.51 -5.25
C LYS A 748 36.40 36.52 -6.08
N GLY A 749 36.04 37.69 -5.54
CA GLY A 749 35.20 38.66 -6.27
C GLY A 749 33.81 38.14 -6.68
N ILE A 750 33.40 36.96 -6.18
CA ILE A 750 32.12 36.32 -6.53
C ILE A 750 31.01 37.09 -5.82
N SER A 751 30.35 37.96 -6.59
CA SER A 751 29.30 38.81 -6.06
C SER A 751 27.98 38.05 -5.92
N ASN A 752 27.36 38.08 -4.74
CA ASN A 752 25.99 37.61 -4.52
C ASN A 752 24.90 38.50 -5.16
N LYS A 753 25.26 39.31 -6.17
CA LYS A 753 24.37 40.22 -6.89
C LYS A 753 23.11 39.52 -7.40
N LYS A 754 23.21 38.32 -7.95
CA LYS A 754 22.06 37.59 -8.49
C LYS A 754 21.14 37.03 -7.39
N TRP A 755 21.69 36.54 -6.29
CA TRP A 755 20.92 36.20 -5.09
C TRP A 755 20.16 37.42 -4.54
N VAL A 756 20.85 38.55 -4.38
CA VAL A 756 20.25 39.80 -3.91
C VAL A 756 19.19 40.29 -4.90
N ALA A 757 19.45 40.29 -6.21
CA ALA A 757 18.49 40.70 -7.23
C ALA A 757 17.22 39.81 -7.21
N LYS A 758 17.38 38.48 -7.16
CA LYS A 758 16.27 37.52 -7.13
C LYS A 758 15.33 37.76 -5.96
N ASN A 759 15.88 38.01 -4.77
CA ASN A 759 15.13 38.15 -3.53
C ASN A 759 14.62 39.59 -3.31
N SER A 760 15.42 40.60 -3.64
CA SER A 760 15.04 42.03 -3.48
C SER A 760 13.88 42.46 -4.38
N MET A 761 13.73 41.86 -5.58
CA MET A 761 12.55 42.07 -6.42
C MET A 761 11.24 41.70 -5.70
N LYS A 762 11.30 40.80 -4.73
CA LYS A 762 10.15 40.39 -3.91
C LYS A 762 10.06 41.13 -2.58
N GLY A 763 11.06 41.95 -2.22
CA GLY A 763 11.16 42.60 -0.91
C GLY A 763 11.90 41.76 0.14
N ILE A 764 12.40 40.57 -0.22
CA ILE A 764 13.16 39.69 0.66
C ILE A 764 14.62 40.18 0.65
N THR A 765 15.02 40.94 1.66
CA THR A 765 16.34 41.58 1.74
C THR A 765 16.91 41.47 3.15
N SER A 766 18.20 41.74 3.34
CA SER A 766 18.78 41.87 4.69
C SER A 766 18.06 42.94 5.53
N PHE A 767 17.59 44.03 4.90
CA PHE A 767 16.80 45.05 5.57
C PHE A 767 15.44 44.53 6.07
N LEU A 768 14.81 43.60 5.34
CA LEU A 768 13.60 42.92 5.82
C LEU A 768 13.88 42.25 7.17
N LEU A 769 15.02 41.55 7.34
CA LEU A 769 15.35 40.89 8.60
C LEU A 769 15.42 41.87 9.78
N CYS A 770 15.86 43.11 9.57
CA CYS A 770 15.80 44.15 10.60
C CYS A 770 14.35 44.50 11.01
N ARG A 771 13.45 44.63 10.02
CA ARG A 771 12.01 44.84 10.29
C ARG A 771 11.35 43.66 10.98
N LEU A 772 11.78 42.44 10.66
CA LEU A 772 11.35 41.21 11.34
C LEU A 772 11.93 41.08 12.75
N GLY A 773 12.81 42.00 13.19
CA GLY A 773 13.49 41.92 14.48
C GLY A 773 14.56 40.85 14.57
N LEU A 774 14.99 40.29 13.44
CA LEU A 774 16.02 39.26 13.34
C LEU A 774 17.40 39.85 13.02
N ALA A 775 17.55 41.16 12.87
CA ALA A 775 18.86 41.77 12.67
C ALA A 775 18.83 43.22 13.14
N LYS A 776 20.00 43.81 13.34
CA LYS A 776 20.16 45.21 13.73
C LYS A 776 20.85 45.98 12.62
N VAL A 777 20.43 47.22 12.39
CA VAL A 777 21.17 48.14 11.53
C VAL A 777 22.33 48.70 12.33
N LYS A 778 23.56 48.56 11.80
CA LYS A 778 24.79 49.02 12.45
C LYS A 778 25.29 50.35 11.89
N LYS A 779 25.02 50.58 10.61
CA LYS A 779 25.46 51.78 9.87
C LYS A 779 24.30 52.30 9.03
N ASP A 780 24.30 53.60 8.77
CA ASP A 780 23.30 54.28 7.94
C ASP A 780 23.13 53.65 6.54
N ARG A 781 24.22 53.09 5.97
CA ARG A 781 24.18 52.30 4.73
C ARG A 781 23.21 51.11 4.77
N GLY A 782 22.80 50.68 5.97
CA GLY A 782 21.79 49.68 6.22
C GLY A 782 20.41 50.00 5.62
N PHE A 783 20.05 51.28 5.49
CA PHE A 783 18.79 51.71 4.87
C PHE A 783 18.80 51.65 3.34
N GLY A 784 19.97 51.43 2.72
CA GLY A 784 20.15 51.34 1.28
C GLY A 784 20.75 50.01 0.84
N SER A 785 21.96 50.07 0.27
CA SER A 785 22.69 48.90 -0.26
C SER A 785 23.46 48.16 0.84
N ALA A 786 22.74 47.67 1.84
CA ALA A 786 23.31 47.10 3.05
C ALA A 786 24.10 45.80 2.81
N GLN A 787 25.29 45.71 3.40
CA GLN A 787 26.07 44.47 3.46
C GLN A 787 25.80 43.72 4.77
N TRP A 788 25.46 42.43 4.65
CA TRP A 788 25.26 41.53 5.80
C TRP A 788 26.57 41.34 6.57
N GLY A 789 26.49 41.42 7.90
CA GLY A 789 27.63 41.37 8.83
C GLY A 789 28.42 42.68 8.96
N LEU A 790 28.16 43.70 8.12
CA LEU A 790 28.88 44.97 8.12
C LEU A 790 27.97 46.17 8.40
N ASP A 791 26.94 46.35 7.59
CA ASP A 791 25.94 47.41 7.74
C ASP A 791 24.71 46.91 8.49
N ILE A 792 24.43 45.61 8.39
CA ILE A 792 23.37 44.90 9.12
C ILE A 792 24.01 43.75 9.88
N GLU A 793 23.82 43.72 11.19
CA GLU A 793 24.36 42.73 12.11
C GLU A 793 23.28 41.69 12.45
N PRO A 794 23.51 40.39 12.19
CA PRO A 794 22.59 39.34 12.66
C PRO A 794 22.53 39.33 14.18
N LEU A 795 21.37 38.96 14.73
CA LEU A 795 21.30 38.67 16.16
C LEU A 795 22.25 37.53 16.53
N THR A 796 22.90 37.66 17.68
CA THR A 796 23.70 36.58 18.28
C THR A 796 22.81 35.40 18.68
N GLN A 797 23.38 34.20 18.86
CA GLN A 797 22.60 33.02 19.27
C GLN A 797 21.84 33.24 20.59
N SER A 798 22.44 33.95 21.55
CA SER A 798 21.80 34.29 22.82
C SER A 798 20.57 35.19 22.60
N GLU A 799 20.70 36.22 21.77
CA GLU A 799 19.59 37.13 21.43
C GLU A 799 18.47 36.41 20.66
N VAL A 800 18.83 35.51 19.74
CA VAL A 800 17.87 34.64 19.04
C VAL A 800 17.09 33.78 20.04
N ASN A 801 17.77 33.17 21.01
CA ASN A 801 17.11 32.33 22.03
C ASN A 801 16.14 33.17 22.89
N VAL A 802 16.58 34.34 23.36
CA VAL A 802 15.72 35.26 24.13
C VAL A 802 14.52 35.72 23.32
N LEU A 803 14.72 36.07 22.04
CA LEU A 803 13.63 36.45 21.14
C LEU A 803 12.65 35.29 20.95
N TYR A 804 13.16 34.09 20.70
CA TYR A 804 12.37 32.88 20.53
C TYR A 804 11.53 32.55 21.77
N ASP A 805 12.14 32.53 22.95
CA ASP A 805 11.45 32.19 24.19
C ASP A 805 10.29 33.16 24.48
N ASN A 806 10.51 34.46 24.24
CA ASN A 806 9.48 35.48 24.40
C ASN A 806 8.36 35.32 23.36
N VAL A 807 8.71 35.18 22.07
CA VAL A 807 7.72 35.00 20.98
C VAL A 807 6.88 33.74 21.21
N VAL A 808 7.52 32.61 21.49
CA VAL A 808 6.83 31.34 21.72
C VAL A 808 6.02 31.36 23.01
N SER A 809 6.51 32.00 24.07
CA SER A 809 5.73 32.18 25.30
C SER A 809 4.44 32.96 25.04
N GLN A 810 4.50 34.05 24.26
CA GLN A 810 3.30 34.81 23.89
C GLN A 810 2.36 34.00 23.00
N LEU A 811 2.89 33.24 22.03
CA LEU A 811 2.08 32.36 21.18
C LEU A 811 1.41 31.23 21.97
N ARG A 812 2.06 30.69 23.02
CA ARG A 812 1.53 29.62 23.87
C ARG A 812 0.50 30.10 24.90
N ARG A 813 0.51 31.37 25.27
CA ARG A 813 -0.54 31.93 26.12
C ARG A 813 -1.84 31.78 25.34
N ASP A 814 -2.71 30.90 25.81
CA ASP A 814 -4.04 30.61 25.26
C ASP A 814 -5.00 31.80 25.50
N ASN A 815 -4.53 33.00 25.16
CA ASN A 815 -5.27 34.23 25.23
C ASN A 815 -5.56 34.68 23.80
N THR A 816 -6.67 35.38 23.64
CA THR A 816 -7.18 35.87 22.36
C THR A 816 -6.13 36.67 21.55
N TYR A 817 -5.09 37.22 22.21
CA TYR A 817 -4.16 38.22 21.67
C TYR A 817 -2.70 37.75 21.54
N GLY A 818 -2.36 36.51 21.86
CA GLY A 818 -0.95 36.06 21.94
C GLY A 818 -0.16 36.24 20.64
N GLY A 819 -0.81 36.01 19.49
CA GLY A 819 -0.24 36.29 18.17
C GLY A 819 0.05 37.78 17.93
N TYR A 820 -0.82 38.68 18.41
CA TYR A 820 -0.61 40.13 18.30
C TYR A 820 0.58 40.57 19.15
N ASP A 821 0.64 40.13 20.41
CA ASP A 821 1.71 40.48 21.34
C ASP A 821 3.07 39.93 20.86
N ALA A 822 3.08 38.71 20.29
CA ALA A 822 4.28 38.11 19.69
C ALA A 822 4.80 38.92 18.49
N VAL A 823 3.91 39.32 17.57
CA VAL A 823 4.26 40.17 16.43
C VAL A 823 4.72 41.55 16.89
N GLN A 824 4.03 42.16 17.86
CA GLN A 824 4.39 43.48 18.37
C GLN A 824 5.81 43.46 18.97
N TYR A 825 6.13 42.42 19.75
CA TYR A 825 7.44 42.23 20.34
C TYR A 825 8.53 42.01 19.29
N MET A 826 8.27 41.14 18.31
CA MET A 826 9.24 40.76 17.29
C MET A 826 9.42 41.84 16.20
N MET A 827 8.32 42.39 15.68
CA MET A 827 8.25 43.17 14.44
C MET A 827 7.74 44.60 14.62
N GLY A 828 7.35 44.99 15.83
CA GLY A 828 6.84 46.33 16.14
C GLY A 828 5.31 46.48 16.01
N ASN A 829 4.78 47.57 16.58
CA ASN A 829 3.35 47.81 16.71
C ASN A 829 2.63 47.95 15.35
N LYS A 830 3.21 48.70 14.40
CA LYS A 830 2.62 48.87 13.07
C LYS A 830 2.41 47.56 12.32
N THR A 831 3.34 46.61 12.48
CA THR A 831 3.23 45.28 11.89
C THR A 831 2.09 44.49 12.52
N ALA A 832 1.95 44.55 13.86
CA ALA A 832 0.87 43.89 14.58
C ALA A 832 -0.51 44.44 14.20
N GLU A 833 -0.64 45.76 14.10
CA GLU A 833 -1.88 46.43 13.67
C GLU A 833 -2.27 46.05 12.24
N LEU A 834 -1.31 46.00 11.32
CA LEU A 834 -1.58 45.62 9.94
C LEU A 834 -1.96 44.14 9.80
N LEU A 835 -1.27 43.24 10.49
CA LEU A 835 -1.65 41.82 10.51
C LEU A 835 -3.00 41.60 11.19
N ALA A 836 -3.37 42.41 12.17
CA ALA A 836 -4.68 42.37 12.79
C ALA A 836 -5.78 42.83 11.82
N LYS A 837 -5.51 43.88 11.04
CA LYS A 837 -6.40 44.35 9.98
C LYS A 837 -6.62 43.29 8.89
N ASN A 838 -5.62 42.47 8.62
CA ASN A 838 -5.69 41.37 7.66
C ASN A 838 -6.19 40.05 8.28
N GLU A 839 -6.67 40.06 9.53
CA GLU A 839 -7.20 38.89 10.26
C GLU A 839 -6.17 37.76 10.54
N PHE A 840 -4.87 38.04 10.46
CA PHE A 840 -3.81 37.07 10.78
C PHE A 840 -3.54 36.95 12.29
N VAL A 841 -3.84 38.00 13.05
CA VAL A 841 -3.79 38.06 14.53
C VAL A 841 -5.04 38.75 15.05
N THR A 842 -5.41 38.53 16.31
CA THR A 842 -6.53 39.27 16.94
C THR A 842 -6.01 40.59 17.51
N LYS A 843 -6.59 41.72 17.10
CA LYS A 843 -6.19 43.05 17.61
C LYS A 843 -6.44 43.13 19.11
N ARG A 844 -5.44 43.60 19.87
CA ARG A 844 -5.63 43.97 21.28
C ARG A 844 -6.47 45.27 21.33
N PRO A 845 -7.55 45.34 22.12
CA PRO A 845 -8.30 46.59 22.28
C PRO A 845 -7.36 47.66 22.86
N THR A 846 -7.24 48.79 22.17
CA THR A 846 -6.55 49.95 22.72
C THR A 846 -7.29 50.39 23.98
N PRO A 847 -6.61 50.56 25.12
CA PRO A 847 -7.26 51.11 26.31
C PRO A 847 -7.89 52.44 25.93
N THR A 848 -9.22 52.52 26.00
CA THR A 848 -9.94 53.77 25.80
C THR A 848 -9.48 54.74 26.87
N ASN A 849 -9.11 55.97 26.48
CA ASN A 849 -8.60 57.02 27.37
C ASN A 849 -9.53 57.40 28.54
N GLY A 850 -10.69 56.77 28.70
CA GLY A 850 -11.65 57.00 29.79
C GLY A 850 -11.27 56.43 31.15
N ASP A 851 -10.29 55.53 31.26
CA ASP A 851 -9.91 54.90 32.55
C ASP A 851 -8.64 55.52 33.19
N ARG A 852 -8.19 56.70 32.72
CA ARG A 852 -7.00 57.39 33.27
C ARG A 852 -7.30 58.69 34.04
N GLU A 853 -8.54 59.13 34.12
CA GLU A 853 -8.94 60.18 35.07
C GLU A 853 -9.49 59.53 36.34
N VAL A 854 -8.69 59.56 37.41
CA VAL A 854 -8.97 59.38 38.86
C VAL A 854 -7.89 58.49 39.46
N VAL A 855 -6.65 58.97 39.57
CA VAL A 855 -5.74 58.81 40.73
C VAL A 855 -4.58 59.80 40.53
N GLU A 856 -4.80 61.09 40.77
CA GLU A 856 -3.69 62.04 41.03
C GLU A 856 -4.22 63.23 41.84
N ALA A 857 -4.54 62.97 43.12
CA ALA A 857 -4.67 64.00 44.14
C ALA A 857 -4.40 63.37 45.51
N GLY A 858 -3.20 63.63 46.07
CA GLY A 858 -2.87 63.25 47.44
C GLY A 858 -1.41 62.91 47.67
N SER A 859 -0.51 63.89 47.54
CA SER A 859 0.82 63.77 48.13
C SER A 859 1.21 65.09 48.79
N SER A 860 0.94 65.19 50.09
CA SER A 860 1.58 66.15 50.98
C SER A 860 1.64 65.58 52.41
N ASN A 861 2.88 65.48 52.90
CA ASN A 861 3.32 65.43 54.30
C ASN A 861 2.87 64.26 55.20
N ILE A 862 3.84 63.50 55.73
CA ILE A 862 4.25 63.55 57.16
C ILE A 862 5.48 62.65 57.40
N HIS A 863 6.35 63.15 58.27
CA HIS A 863 7.59 62.58 58.80
C HIS A 863 7.40 61.32 59.67
N ARG A 864 8.48 60.49 59.70
CA ARG A 864 9.04 59.66 60.81
C ARG A 864 8.09 59.08 61.86
N GLU A 865 8.11 57.75 62.00
CA GLU A 865 8.76 57.04 63.13
C GLU A 865 8.76 55.52 62.91
N GLY A 866 9.74 54.83 63.51
CA GLY A 866 10.04 53.43 63.28
C GLY A 866 9.21 52.44 64.10
N GLY A 867 9.33 51.15 63.76
CA GLY A 867 8.77 50.08 64.56
C GLY A 867 8.85 48.71 63.88
N ARG A 868 9.85 47.92 64.27
CA ARG A 868 9.96 46.48 64.01
C ARG A 868 8.66 45.75 64.37
N LYS A 869 8.25 44.77 63.57
CA LYS A 869 7.97 43.41 64.07
C LYS A 869 7.95 42.37 62.93
N ARG A 870 8.67 41.30 63.23
CA ARG A 870 8.98 40.09 62.48
C ARG A 870 7.91 39.05 62.82
N GLY A 871 7.42 38.32 61.83
CA GLY A 871 6.50 37.18 62.02
C GLY A 871 6.99 36.00 61.19
N GLU A 872 7.85 35.19 61.79
CA GLU A 872 8.19 33.81 61.39
C GLU A 872 7.19 32.84 62.02
N ARG A 873 6.93 31.70 61.35
CA ARG A 873 6.81 30.31 61.87
C ARG A 873 6.29 29.40 60.75
N GLU A 874 7.06 28.42 60.25
CA GLU A 874 7.47 27.12 60.83
C GLU A 874 6.45 25.99 60.57
N TRP A 875 6.82 25.15 59.59
CA TRP A 875 6.97 23.69 59.57
C TRP A 875 6.27 22.75 60.58
N GLU A 876 6.04 21.52 60.04
CA GLU A 876 5.93 20.19 60.71
C GLU A 876 4.58 19.87 61.40
N GLU A 877 4.05 18.64 61.45
CA GLU A 877 4.44 17.31 60.97
C GLU A 877 3.22 16.35 61.12
N GLU A 878 3.45 15.10 60.74
CA GLU A 878 2.62 13.89 60.83
C GLU A 878 1.92 13.62 62.17
N ASN A 879 0.83 12.82 62.12
CA ASN A 879 0.69 11.65 63.01
C ASN A 879 -0.42 10.69 62.56
N GLU A 880 -0.03 9.41 62.44
CA GLU A 880 -0.87 8.22 62.52
C GLU A 880 -1.56 8.11 63.91
N TYR A 881 -2.72 7.43 63.99
CA TYR A 881 -2.92 6.26 64.87
C TYR A 881 -4.35 5.65 64.73
N VAL A 882 -4.37 4.36 64.35
CA VAL A 882 -5.06 3.21 64.98
C VAL A 882 -6.61 3.13 65.04
N SER A 883 -7.12 2.17 64.23
CA SER A 883 -7.94 0.99 64.57
C SER A 883 -9.01 1.05 65.68
N ALA A 884 -10.26 0.69 65.35
CA ALA A 884 -10.85 -0.62 65.73
C ALA A 884 -12.34 -0.76 65.32
N ASP A 885 -12.67 -1.97 64.83
CA ASP A 885 -13.92 -2.73 64.92
C ASP A 885 -15.31 -2.07 64.97
N MET A 886 -16.18 -2.48 64.05
CA MET A 886 -17.36 -3.29 64.43
C MET A 886 -18.01 -4.00 63.24
N ALA A 887 -18.44 -5.23 63.52
CA ALA A 887 -18.93 -6.22 62.60
C ALA A 887 -20.45 -6.15 62.31
N THR A 888 -20.84 -6.93 61.28
CA THR A 888 -22.15 -7.54 61.02
C THR A 888 -23.30 -6.70 60.42
N ARG A 889 -23.72 -7.05 59.19
CA ARG A 889 -24.90 -7.92 58.95
C ARG A 889 -25.24 -8.10 57.46
N LYS A 890 -25.43 -9.38 57.10
CA LYS A 890 -26.46 -9.99 56.24
C LYS A 890 -26.68 -9.46 54.80
N GLY A 891 -26.52 -10.39 53.85
CA GLY A 891 -27.70 -10.99 53.21
C GLY A 891 -27.88 -10.86 51.70
N GLN A 892 -27.51 -11.94 51.00
CA GLN A 892 -28.33 -12.69 50.01
C GLN A 892 -28.85 -12.08 48.68
N LYS A 893 -28.66 -12.91 47.62
CA LYS A 893 -29.46 -13.12 46.38
C LYS A 893 -29.28 -12.05 45.26
N ARG A 894 -29.32 -12.35 43.95
CA ARG A 894 -29.45 -13.55 43.09
C ARG A 894 -29.19 -13.10 41.63
N LYS A 895 -28.72 -14.04 40.79
CA LYS A 895 -29.03 -14.30 39.35
C LYS A 895 -29.32 -13.11 38.40
N ALA A 896 -28.54 -12.89 37.35
CA ALA A 896 -28.45 -13.59 36.05
C ALA A 896 -29.36 -12.99 34.96
N PHE A 897 -28.73 -12.57 33.87
CA PHE A 897 -29.03 -12.97 32.50
C PHE A 897 -27.72 -12.98 31.70
#